data_AF-A0A7X8NQU9-F1
#
_entry.id   AF-A0A7X8NQU9-F1
#
_cell.length_a   1.000
_cell.length_b   1.000
_cell.length_c   1.000
_cell.angle_alpha   90.00
_cell.angle_beta   90.00
_cell.angle_gamma   90.00
#
_symmetry.space_group_name_H-M   'P 1'
#
loop_
_entity.id
_entity.type
_entity.pdbx_description
1 polymer ?
#
loop_
_entity_poly.entity_id
_entity_poly.type
_entity_poly.pdbx_seq_one_letter_code
_entity_poly.pdbx_strand_id
1 'polypeptide(L)'
;MRMITPFASFAPPVRPVTPLRRAITAAARIDEAEALAPLLRAATLPGDMRADIRATASELVTALRSEHRGTGVEGLVQEYSLSSEEGVALMCLAEALLRIPDTATRDALIRDKIADGEWSAHLGGGRSLFVNAASWGLAVTGKLVSSVDDRGLGAALTRLVARAGEPVIRRGVDLAMRMMGEQFVTGETIEQAVGRARELEAKGFRYSYDMLGEAATTAADAARYYADYEKAIHVIGAASAGRGIVEGPGISIKLSALHPRYSRAQASRVMDELLPRVKALAKLCMGYDIGLNIDAEEADRLELSLDLLESLATDPELAGWQGLGFVIQAYGKRCPMVIDWIVDLARRAGRRMMVRLVKGAYWDAEIKRAQVEGLQDFPVYTRKVHTDVAYIACARKLLAAPDAVFPQFATHNAQTLATIYHLAGPDYRAEDYEFQCLHGMGEPLYAQVVGADRLDRPCRIYAPVGTHETLLAYLVRRLLENGANSSFVNRIGDPAVPVADLVADPVEVVRAMPQPGARHDGIALPCDLYADRRNSAGLDLASEAVLEGLTVQLQASAAADWRAGVGEGRAVLNPADHRDVVGHVAEVSPEQAAAAVARAAASRWADEPVASRAVRLERAANAMQARMPVLLGLIMREAGKSLPNAIAEVREAIDFLRYYAAQARATFGAAQVPLGPVVCISPWNFPLAIFTGQVAAALVAGNAVLAKPAEETPLIAAEAVRLLHEAGVPEDALQLLCGDGAIGAALVGAEQTAGVMFTGSTEVARLIQRQLAGRLSAEGKPIPLIAETGGQNAMVVDSSALAEQVVADVIASAFDSAGQRCSALRVLCLQEEVADRTLAMLKGALQELRIGRTDALNVDVGPVITAEAQANIERHVEAMRARGHKVSQVALPEDCAHGTFVAPTVIEIGSMADLGREVFGPVLHVLRFRREGLNRLIDEINASGYGLTFGLHTRLDETVANVTARIRVGNIYINRNVIGAIVGVQPFGGRGLSGTGPKAGGPLYLGRLVRRAPVFAARGSRVPGAVQDFADWLDRQGEAELARKARRYADASALGAELELAGPVGERNLYALHPRGVVLLVPETRGGLIEQMAAVLATGNRGVVQGMALPDGLPESVARRFTGDAQGASVALVEGGTERVRAVLAEVAALDGPIVTVHAADPGAPLAWNCDWLLEEVSTSINTTAAGGNASLMMIG
;
A
#
# COMPACT_ATOMS: atom_id res chain seq x y z
N MET A 1 12.59 -27.98 -31.85
CA MET A 1 12.30 -27.21 -30.62
C MET A 1 10.97 -27.70 -30.05
N ARG A 2 10.92 -28.09 -28.77
CA ARG A 2 9.64 -28.44 -28.12
C ARG A 2 8.83 -27.16 -27.93
N MET A 3 7.59 -27.11 -28.41
CA MET A 3 6.66 -26.04 -28.03
C MET A 3 6.41 -26.13 -26.52
N ILE A 4 6.66 -25.04 -25.78
CA ILE A 4 6.43 -24.99 -24.34
C ILE A 4 4.94 -24.70 -24.13
N THR A 5 4.19 -25.69 -23.68
CA THR A 5 2.77 -25.55 -23.32
C THR A 5 2.58 -24.44 -22.27
N PRO A 6 1.75 -23.41 -22.53
CA PRO A 6 1.51 -22.34 -21.56
C PRO A 6 1.05 -22.87 -20.20
N PHE A 7 1.56 -22.30 -19.12
CA PHE A 7 1.21 -22.63 -17.72
C PHE A 7 1.51 -24.08 -17.29
N ALA A 8 2.30 -24.84 -18.05
CA ALA A 8 2.66 -26.22 -17.69
C ALA A 8 3.49 -26.32 -16.40
N SER A 9 4.21 -25.25 -16.03
CA SER A 9 5.00 -25.16 -14.80
C SER A 9 4.69 -23.88 -14.04
N PHE A 10 3.41 -23.47 -14.03
CA PHE A 10 2.98 -22.19 -13.49
C PHE A 10 3.38 -21.99 -12.02
N ALA A 11 2.96 -22.90 -11.12
CA ALA A 11 3.25 -22.79 -9.70
C ALA A 11 3.34 -24.17 -8.99
N PRO A 12 4.18 -25.10 -9.47
CA PRO A 12 4.27 -26.43 -8.86
C PRO A 12 4.58 -26.31 -7.35
N PRO A 13 3.91 -27.10 -6.49
CA PRO A 13 4.22 -27.10 -5.06
C PRO A 13 5.62 -27.67 -4.85
N VAL A 14 6.27 -27.28 -3.75
CA VAL A 14 7.61 -27.80 -3.39
C VAL A 14 7.60 -29.33 -3.26
N ARG A 15 6.49 -29.89 -2.74
CA ARG A 15 6.28 -31.32 -2.55
C ARG A 15 4.78 -31.67 -2.63
N PRO A 16 4.40 -32.94 -2.81
CA PRO A 16 3.00 -33.35 -2.75
C PRO A 16 2.32 -32.97 -1.43
N VAL A 17 1.15 -32.33 -1.50
CA VAL A 17 0.44 -31.83 -0.31
C VAL A 17 -0.26 -32.96 0.44
N THR A 18 0.25 -33.30 1.63
CA THR A 18 -0.30 -34.34 2.52
C THR A 18 -1.65 -33.93 3.13
N PRO A 19 -2.47 -34.87 3.66
CA PRO A 19 -3.74 -34.52 4.31
C PRO A 19 -3.60 -33.51 5.45
N LEU A 20 -2.53 -33.60 6.26
CA LEU A 20 -2.25 -32.64 7.33
C LEU A 20 -1.88 -31.25 6.78
N ARG A 21 -1.07 -31.18 5.71
CA ARG A 21 -0.78 -29.90 5.03
C ARG A 21 -2.03 -29.29 4.40
N ARG A 22 -2.92 -30.09 3.80
CA ARG A 22 -4.22 -29.61 3.28
C ARG A 22 -5.11 -29.04 4.39
N ALA A 23 -5.12 -29.64 5.58
CA ALA A 23 -5.86 -29.12 6.72
C ALA A 23 -5.33 -27.75 7.19
N ILE A 24 -4.00 -27.54 7.12
CA ILE A 24 -3.38 -26.23 7.37
C ILE A 24 -3.86 -25.23 6.31
N THR A 25 -3.73 -25.55 5.03
CA THR A 25 -4.15 -24.64 3.93
C THR A 25 -5.64 -24.29 4.01
N ALA A 26 -6.51 -25.27 4.31
CA ALA A 26 -7.96 -25.06 4.43
C ALA A 26 -8.35 -24.11 5.57
N ALA A 27 -7.52 -24.05 6.63
CA ALA A 27 -7.76 -23.19 7.78
C ALA A 27 -7.15 -21.79 7.65
N ALA A 28 -6.49 -21.48 6.52
CA ALA A 28 -5.79 -20.21 6.33
C ALA A 28 -6.69 -19.00 6.56
N ARG A 29 -7.95 -19.05 6.10
CA ARG A 29 -8.89 -17.92 6.14
C ARG A 29 -10.33 -18.37 6.44
N ILE A 30 -10.47 -19.42 7.25
CA ILE A 30 -11.78 -19.89 7.72
C ILE A 30 -12.50 -18.79 8.53
N ASP A 31 -13.82 -18.83 8.60
CA ASP A 31 -14.61 -17.94 9.44
C ASP A 31 -14.11 -17.99 10.91
N GLU A 32 -14.11 -16.84 11.57
CA GLU A 32 -13.52 -16.71 12.90
C GLU A 32 -14.29 -17.49 13.97
N ALA A 33 -15.62 -17.54 13.90
CA ALA A 33 -16.45 -18.28 14.83
C ALA A 33 -16.29 -19.79 14.61
N GLU A 34 -16.20 -20.22 13.34
CA GLU A 34 -15.90 -21.61 12.98
C GLU A 34 -14.52 -22.05 13.49
N ALA A 35 -13.50 -21.21 13.34
CA ALA A 35 -12.15 -21.48 13.86
C ALA A 35 -12.13 -21.58 15.39
N LEU A 36 -12.87 -20.71 16.08
CA LEU A 36 -12.81 -20.60 17.53
C LEU A 36 -13.63 -21.69 18.24
N ALA A 37 -14.74 -22.14 17.67
CA ALA A 37 -15.62 -23.14 18.29
C ALA A 37 -14.91 -24.41 18.81
N PRO A 38 -14.03 -25.10 18.04
CA PRO A 38 -13.29 -26.24 18.56
C PRO A 38 -12.24 -25.85 19.62
N LEU A 39 -11.63 -24.68 19.49
CA LEU A 39 -10.62 -24.18 20.44
C LEU A 39 -11.23 -23.82 21.78
N LEU A 40 -12.42 -23.22 21.78
CA LEU A 40 -13.16 -22.90 22.99
C LEU A 40 -13.48 -24.16 23.81
N ARG A 41 -13.86 -25.26 23.13
CA ARG A 41 -14.05 -26.57 23.78
C ARG A 41 -12.73 -27.13 24.33
N ALA A 42 -11.66 -27.08 23.54
CA ALA A 42 -10.35 -27.60 23.94
C ALA A 42 -9.72 -26.83 25.12
N ALA A 43 -9.94 -25.51 25.20
CA ALA A 43 -9.44 -24.64 26.25
C ALA A 43 -10.30 -24.64 27.53
N THR A 44 -11.47 -25.29 27.52
CA THR A 44 -12.37 -25.32 28.69
C THR A 44 -11.77 -26.15 29.82
N LEU A 45 -11.77 -25.59 31.05
CA LEU A 45 -11.18 -26.17 32.25
C LEU A 45 -12.21 -26.43 33.37
N PRO A 46 -11.98 -27.44 34.23
CA PRO A 46 -12.77 -27.67 35.44
C PRO A 46 -12.84 -26.45 36.39
N GLY A 47 -13.91 -26.36 37.19
CA GLY A 47 -14.16 -25.19 38.05
C GLY A 47 -13.14 -24.98 39.17
N ASP A 48 -12.68 -26.06 39.78
CA ASP A 48 -11.59 -26.11 40.77
C ASP A 48 -10.27 -25.62 40.17
N MET A 49 -9.84 -26.19 39.04
CA MET A 49 -8.61 -25.76 38.35
C MET A 49 -8.66 -24.27 37.96
N ARG A 50 -9.82 -23.76 37.54
CA ARG A 50 -9.97 -22.32 37.25
C ARG A 50 -9.80 -21.43 38.49
N ALA A 51 -10.23 -21.89 39.65
CA ALA A 51 -10.04 -21.16 40.91
C ALA A 51 -8.54 -21.11 41.28
N ASP A 52 -7.83 -22.23 41.15
CA ASP A 52 -6.38 -22.31 41.40
C ASP A 52 -5.59 -21.43 40.42
N ILE A 53 -5.94 -21.46 39.13
CA ILE A 53 -5.37 -20.58 38.11
C ILE A 53 -5.56 -19.12 38.47
N ARG A 54 -6.76 -18.74 38.90
CA ARG A 54 -7.06 -17.37 39.30
C ARG A 54 -6.24 -16.95 40.52
N ALA A 55 -6.07 -17.84 41.51
CA ALA A 55 -5.25 -17.57 42.69
C ALA A 55 -3.79 -17.32 42.29
N THR A 56 -3.17 -18.26 41.56
CA THR A 56 -1.78 -18.12 41.08
C THR A 56 -1.59 -16.88 40.22
N ALA A 57 -2.49 -16.62 39.26
CA ALA A 57 -2.39 -15.43 38.41
C ALA A 57 -2.52 -14.13 39.23
N SER A 58 -3.39 -14.11 40.25
CA SER A 58 -3.57 -12.95 41.12
C SER A 58 -2.34 -12.68 41.98
N GLU A 59 -1.72 -13.73 42.52
CA GLU A 59 -0.46 -13.64 43.26
C GLU A 59 0.66 -13.08 42.39
N LEU A 60 0.85 -13.61 41.19
CA LEU A 60 1.85 -13.14 40.22
C LEU A 60 1.62 -11.66 39.85
N VAL A 61 0.38 -11.27 39.54
CA VAL A 61 0.03 -9.87 39.22
C VAL A 61 0.28 -8.94 40.41
N THR A 62 -0.06 -9.39 41.63
CA THR A 62 0.13 -8.59 42.84
C THR A 62 1.62 -8.40 43.16
N ALA A 63 2.43 -9.45 43.02
CA ALA A 63 3.88 -9.37 43.17
C ALA A 63 4.51 -8.43 42.13
N LEU A 64 4.09 -8.53 40.87
CA LEU A 64 4.54 -7.63 39.80
C LEU A 64 4.22 -6.16 40.08
N ARG A 65 3.06 -5.87 40.65
CA ARG A 65 2.65 -4.51 41.04
C ARG A 65 3.41 -3.99 42.26
N SER A 66 3.80 -4.86 43.20
CA SER A 66 4.53 -4.46 44.42
C SER A 66 6.03 -4.29 44.18
N GLU A 67 6.60 -5.03 43.24
CA GLU A 67 8.03 -4.96 42.86
C GLU A 67 8.34 -3.88 41.81
N HIS A 68 7.34 -3.18 41.28
CA HIS A 68 7.53 -2.01 40.40
C HIS A 68 8.26 -0.88 41.16
N ARG A 69 9.59 -0.95 41.18
CA ARG A 69 10.48 0.15 41.53
C ARG A 69 10.95 0.79 40.24
N GLY A 70 10.65 2.08 40.10
CA GLY A 70 11.10 2.92 39.01
C GLY A 70 12.58 2.75 38.70
N THR A 71 12.91 2.19 37.53
CA THR A 71 14.28 2.09 37.06
C THR A 71 14.34 2.51 35.59
N GLY A 72 15.41 3.20 35.21
CA GLY A 72 15.60 3.72 33.87
C GLY A 72 15.11 5.17 33.72
N VAL A 73 14.23 5.41 32.74
CA VAL A 73 13.79 6.75 32.29
C VAL A 73 13.20 7.60 33.41
N GLU A 74 12.56 6.99 34.42
CA GLU A 74 12.10 7.69 35.63
C GLU A 74 13.24 8.37 36.41
N GLY A 75 14.46 7.82 36.38
CA GLY A 75 15.66 8.44 36.93
C GLY A 75 16.15 9.64 36.13
N LEU A 76 16.03 9.62 34.79
CA LEU A 76 16.33 10.75 33.91
C LEU A 76 15.35 11.91 34.13
N VAL A 77 14.06 11.59 34.31
CA VAL A 77 13.00 12.55 34.66
C VAL A 77 13.31 13.23 36.00
N GLN A 78 13.77 12.46 36.99
CA GLN A 78 14.15 12.99 38.30
C GLN A 78 15.45 13.81 38.26
N GLU A 79 16.49 13.35 37.55
CA GLU A 79 17.80 14.03 37.46
C GLU A 79 17.70 15.41 36.79
N TYR A 80 16.87 15.55 35.76
CA TYR A 80 16.69 16.80 35.01
C TYR A 80 15.40 17.55 35.37
N SER A 81 14.67 17.09 36.40
CA SER A 81 13.37 17.63 36.82
C SER A 81 12.39 17.82 35.64
N LEU A 82 12.39 16.86 34.73
CA LEU A 82 11.50 16.85 33.57
C LEU A 82 10.08 16.57 34.06
N SER A 83 9.08 17.21 33.43
CA SER A 83 7.72 16.69 33.57
C SER A 83 7.61 15.34 32.85
N SER A 84 6.60 14.57 33.24
CA SER A 84 6.17 13.36 32.55
C SER A 84 6.01 13.56 31.03
N GLU A 85 5.44 14.67 30.61
CA GLU A 85 5.28 15.03 29.19
C GLU A 85 6.62 15.42 28.53
N GLU A 86 7.51 16.10 29.25
CA GLU A 86 8.84 16.51 28.76
C GLU A 86 9.75 15.30 28.48
N GLY A 87 9.74 14.28 29.35
CA GLY A 87 10.55 13.07 29.15
C GLY A 87 10.08 12.24 27.94
N VAL A 88 8.78 12.17 27.70
CA VAL A 88 8.17 11.45 26.57
C VAL A 88 8.56 12.06 25.24
N ALA A 89 8.42 13.39 25.14
CA ALA A 89 8.78 14.12 23.95
C ALA A 89 10.30 14.02 23.66
N LEU A 90 11.13 14.00 24.71
CA LEU A 90 12.58 13.83 24.59
C LEU A 90 12.98 12.46 24.03
N MET A 91 12.31 11.38 24.45
CA MET A 91 12.60 10.02 23.96
C MET A 91 12.17 9.83 22.50
N CYS A 92 11.00 10.33 22.12
CA CYS A 92 10.54 10.37 20.72
C CYS A 92 11.55 11.11 19.82
N LEU A 93 12.08 12.24 20.31
CA LEU A 93 13.09 13.02 19.60
C LEU A 93 14.44 12.29 19.51
N ALA A 94 14.88 11.65 20.60
CA ALA A 94 16.12 10.88 20.65
C ALA A 94 16.15 9.74 19.62
N GLU A 95 15.05 8.97 19.54
CA GLU A 95 14.90 7.88 18.57
C GLU A 95 15.00 8.37 17.13
N ALA A 96 14.32 9.47 16.81
CA ALA A 96 14.27 10.01 15.47
C ALA A 96 15.60 10.67 15.06
N LEU A 97 16.33 11.27 16.00
CA LEU A 97 17.67 11.83 15.78
C LEU A 97 18.74 10.77 15.49
N LEU A 98 18.61 9.57 16.04
CA LEU A 98 19.54 8.46 15.83
C LEU A 98 19.55 7.92 14.40
N ARG A 99 18.42 8.01 13.71
CA ARG A 99 18.24 7.43 12.37
C ARG A 99 18.73 8.34 11.25
N ILE A 100 18.94 9.62 11.55
CA ILE A 100 19.24 10.64 10.55
C ILE A 100 20.74 10.94 10.58
N PRO A 101 21.49 10.61 9.50
CA PRO A 101 22.94 10.73 9.49
C PRO A 101 23.43 12.19 9.41
N ASP A 102 22.66 13.10 8.81
CA ASP A 102 23.07 14.49 8.58
C ASP A 102 22.48 15.48 9.58
N THR A 103 23.23 16.55 9.83
CA THR A 103 22.86 17.56 10.84
C THR A 103 21.68 18.41 10.40
N ALA A 104 21.56 18.80 9.13
CA ALA A 104 20.49 19.68 8.67
C ALA A 104 19.10 19.05 8.79
N THR A 105 18.98 17.76 8.49
CA THR A 105 17.73 17.00 8.58
C THR A 105 17.40 16.67 10.04
N ARG A 106 18.41 16.41 10.88
CA ARG A 106 18.24 16.33 12.34
C ARG A 106 17.74 17.65 12.92
N ASP A 107 18.30 18.78 12.48
CA ASP A 107 17.88 20.10 12.93
C ASP A 107 16.46 20.44 12.42
N ALA A 108 16.10 19.99 11.22
CA ALA A 108 14.74 20.09 10.71
C ALA A 108 13.76 19.27 11.55
N LEU A 109 14.11 18.04 11.91
CA LEU A 109 13.33 17.23 12.85
C LEU A 109 13.20 17.92 14.21
N ILE A 110 14.30 18.45 14.75
CA ILE A 110 14.29 19.22 16.01
C ILE A 110 13.31 20.37 15.84
N ARG A 111 13.44 21.23 14.82
CA ARG A 111 12.51 22.36 14.60
C ARG A 111 11.06 21.93 14.41
N ASP A 112 10.80 20.93 13.58
CA ASP A 112 9.48 20.33 13.32
C ASP A 112 8.83 19.84 14.61
N LYS A 113 9.63 19.39 15.58
CA LYS A 113 9.13 18.93 16.88
C LYS A 113 9.23 19.98 18.01
N ILE A 114 10.03 21.06 17.86
CA ILE A 114 10.43 21.98 18.95
C ILE A 114 10.05 23.46 18.73
N ALA A 115 10.08 24.01 17.50
CA ALA A 115 10.33 25.44 17.32
C ALA A 115 9.10 26.36 17.09
N ASP A 116 7.97 25.88 16.57
CA ASP A 116 6.85 26.79 16.24
C ASP A 116 5.68 26.69 17.23
N GLY A 117 5.68 27.62 18.20
CA GLY A 117 4.68 27.81 19.24
C GLY A 117 3.26 28.20 18.79
N GLU A 118 2.89 28.05 17.51
CA GLU A 118 1.52 28.21 17.00
C GLU A 118 0.91 26.87 16.56
N TRP A 119 0.67 26.03 17.56
CA TRP A 119 0.03 24.71 17.45
C TRP A 119 -1.39 24.73 16.82
N SER A 120 -2.01 25.89 16.66
CA SER A 120 -3.41 26.04 16.19
C SER A 120 -3.54 26.30 14.69
N ALA A 121 -2.52 26.82 14.00
CA ALA A 121 -2.65 27.23 12.60
C ALA A 121 -2.51 26.08 11.58
N HIS A 122 -1.96 24.93 12.00
CA HIS A 122 -1.63 23.79 11.14
C HIS A 122 -2.49 22.53 11.40
N LEU A 123 -3.51 22.62 12.27
CA LEU A 123 -4.40 21.51 12.62
C LEU A 123 -5.83 21.75 12.12
N GLY A 124 -6.01 21.62 10.81
CA GLY A 124 -7.28 21.16 10.25
C GLY A 124 -7.28 19.63 10.25
N GLY A 125 -7.99 19.00 11.18
CA GLY A 125 -8.13 17.54 11.29
C GLY A 125 -7.29 16.94 12.41
N GLY A 126 -7.95 16.27 13.36
CA GLY A 126 -7.39 15.73 14.62
C GLY A 126 -6.36 14.60 14.45
N ARG A 127 -5.15 14.96 13.99
CA ARG A 127 -3.96 14.10 13.98
C ARG A 127 -3.23 14.18 15.32
N SER A 128 -2.89 13.03 15.90
CA SER A 128 -1.87 12.98 16.96
C SER A 128 -0.49 12.77 16.34
N LEU A 129 0.42 13.71 16.60
CA LEU A 129 1.79 13.78 16.05
C LEU A 129 2.81 13.06 16.95
N PHE A 130 2.41 12.76 18.18
CA PHE A 130 3.16 11.93 19.10
C PHE A 130 2.52 10.54 19.19
N VAL A 131 2.38 9.88 18.05
CA VAL A 131 1.79 8.54 17.92
C VAL A 131 2.41 7.54 18.91
N ASN A 132 3.71 7.67 19.17
CA ASN A 132 4.45 6.83 20.12
C ASN A 132 4.56 7.45 21.52
N ALA A 133 4.01 8.64 21.78
CA ALA A 133 4.02 9.23 23.13
C ALA A 133 3.14 8.47 24.11
N ALA A 134 2.20 7.65 23.66
CA ALA A 134 1.54 6.71 24.56
C ALA A 134 2.54 5.64 25.06
N SER A 135 3.38 5.12 24.17
CA SER A 135 4.42 4.12 24.50
C SER A 135 5.53 4.73 25.36
N TRP A 136 6.00 5.92 25.02
CA TRP A 136 6.99 6.63 25.81
C TRP A 136 6.39 7.23 27.10
N GLY A 137 5.12 7.65 27.10
CA GLY A 137 4.34 8.10 28.26
C GLY A 137 4.22 7.03 29.31
N LEU A 138 3.99 5.80 28.87
CA LEU A 138 4.05 4.63 29.73
C LEU A 138 5.47 4.44 30.31
N ALA A 139 6.52 4.48 29.47
CA ALA A 139 7.91 4.25 29.88
C ALA A 139 8.50 5.34 30.80
N VAL A 140 8.02 6.59 30.68
CA VAL A 140 8.55 7.76 31.39
C VAL A 140 7.79 8.05 32.69
N THR A 141 6.50 7.70 32.76
CA THR A 141 5.59 8.22 33.79
C THR A 141 4.89 7.15 34.63
N GLY A 142 4.98 5.88 34.21
CA GLY A 142 4.27 4.77 34.83
C GLY A 142 2.74 4.88 34.78
N LYS A 143 2.18 5.83 34.00
CA LYS A 143 0.74 6.07 33.86
C LYS A 143 0.34 6.15 32.40
N LEU A 144 -0.80 5.56 32.07
CA LEU A 144 -1.40 5.69 30.74
C LEU A 144 -2.13 7.03 30.63
N VAL A 145 -1.69 7.89 29.72
CA VAL A 145 -2.42 9.11 29.38
C VAL A 145 -3.42 8.74 28.27
N SER A 146 -4.68 8.54 28.65
CA SER A 146 -5.77 8.04 27.78
C SER A 146 -6.16 8.98 26.63
N SER A 147 -5.63 10.20 26.62
CA SER A 147 -5.62 11.11 25.49
C SER A 147 -4.33 11.91 25.55
N VAL A 148 -3.37 11.60 24.67
CA VAL A 148 -2.17 12.40 24.54
C VAL A 148 -2.60 13.78 24.01
N ASP A 149 -2.53 14.80 24.86
CA ASP A 149 -2.68 16.19 24.41
C ASP A 149 -1.42 16.55 23.63
N ASP A 150 -1.44 16.37 22.30
CA ASP A 150 -0.31 16.72 21.44
C ASP A 150 0.10 18.19 21.58
N ARG A 151 -0.84 19.08 21.95
CA ARG A 151 -0.54 20.49 22.26
C ARG A 151 0.17 20.62 23.61
N GLY A 152 -0.16 19.76 24.57
CA GLY A 152 0.49 19.66 25.89
C GLY A 152 1.93 19.19 25.81
N LEU A 153 2.21 18.09 25.09
CA LEU A 153 3.57 17.58 24.86
C LEU A 153 4.45 18.55 24.07
N GLY A 154 3.84 19.19 23.07
CA GLY A 154 4.46 20.26 22.32
C GLY A 154 4.89 21.46 23.17
N ALA A 155 3.97 21.94 24.01
CA ALA A 155 4.24 23.00 24.97
C ALA A 155 5.26 22.58 26.04
N ALA A 156 5.25 21.31 26.46
CA ALA A 156 6.20 20.72 27.40
C ALA A 156 7.62 20.72 26.82
N LEU A 157 7.81 20.21 25.59
CA LEU A 157 9.11 20.24 24.93
C LEU A 157 9.59 21.69 24.70
N THR A 158 8.70 22.59 24.28
CA THR A 158 9.00 24.03 24.14
C THR A 158 9.46 24.67 25.47
N ARG A 159 8.80 24.36 26.59
CA ARG A 159 9.19 24.81 27.94
C ARG A 159 10.54 24.26 28.37
N LEU A 160 10.81 22.97 28.10
CA LEU A 160 12.09 22.35 28.38
C LEU A 160 13.22 23.03 27.61
N VAL A 161 13.01 23.30 26.33
CA VAL A 161 13.98 23.97 25.45
C VAL A 161 14.25 25.39 25.92
N ALA A 162 13.20 26.15 26.24
CA ALA A 162 13.33 27.51 26.77
C ALA A 162 14.04 27.56 28.14
N ARG A 163 13.91 26.50 28.96
CA ARG A 163 14.55 26.39 30.27
C ARG A 163 16.00 25.91 30.22
N ALA A 164 16.34 24.99 29.31
CA ALA A 164 17.59 24.24 29.35
C ALA A 164 18.54 24.48 28.17
N GLY A 165 18.04 25.00 27.04
CA GLY A 165 18.83 25.24 25.82
C GLY A 165 19.18 23.97 25.02
N GLU A 166 19.45 24.15 23.72
CA GLU A 166 19.78 23.09 22.75
C GLU A 166 20.93 22.12 23.19
N PRO A 167 22.03 22.59 23.83
CA PRO A 167 23.12 21.71 24.25
C PRO A 167 22.77 20.72 25.38
N VAL A 168 21.72 20.99 26.17
CA VAL A 168 21.25 20.09 27.23
C VAL A 168 20.35 19.00 26.66
N ILE A 169 19.51 19.32 25.67
CA ILE A 169 18.69 18.35 24.95
C ILE A 169 19.58 17.32 24.26
N ARG A 170 20.66 17.76 23.60
CA ARG A 170 21.65 16.87 22.99
C ARG A 170 22.26 15.89 24.00
N ARG A 171 22.64 16.38 25.21
CA ARG A 171 23.16 15.50 26.28
C ARG A 171 22.10 14.55 26.85
N GLY A 172 20.85 15.00 26.97
CA GLY A 172 19.71 14.16 27.39
C GLY A 172 19.41 13.05 26.38
N VAL A 173 19.49 13.35 25.08
CA VAL A 173 19.38 12.38 23.98
C VAL A 173 20.54 11.36 24.04
N ASP A 174 21.79 11.80 24.19
CA ASP A 174 22.95 10.91 24.29
C ASP A 174 22.89 9.97 25.51
N LEU A 175 22.29 10.43 26.62
CA LEU A 175 22.10 9.62 27.82
C LEU A 175 20.94 8.62 27.65
N ALA A 176 19.81 9.07 27.09
CA ALA A 176 18.70 8.21 26.70
C ALA A 176 19.15 7.10 25.74
N MET A 177 20.05 7.41 24.79
CA MET A 177 20.64 6.45 23.87
C MET A 177 21.35 5.30 24.59
N ARG A 178 22.20 5.59 25.58
CA ARG A 178 22.93 4.57 26.33
C ARG A 178 21.99 3.69 27.16
N MET A 179 20.98 4.31 27.77
CA MET A 179 19.99 3.59 28.57
C MET A 179 19.12 2.67 27.71
N MET A 180 18.70 3.12 26.52
CA MET A 180 17.97 2.29 25.56
C MET A 180 18.82 1.12 25.04
N GLY A 181 20.11 1.34 24.79
CA GLY A 181 21.06 0.31 24.36
C GLY A 181 21.30 -0.80 25.38
N GLU A 182 21.08 -0.55 26.67
CA GLU A 182 21.23 -1.58 27.72
C GLU A 182 19.91 -2.28 28.08
N GLN A 183 18.77 -1.64 27.82
CA GLN A 183 17.45 -2.17 28.16
C GLN A 183 16.81 -3.01 27.05
N PHE A 184 17.05 -2.67 25.77
CA PHE A 184 16.40 -3.34 24.63
C PHE A 184 17.28 -4.35 23.89
N VAL A 185 18.60 -4.30 24.09
CA VAL A 185 19.51 -5.36 23.66
C VAL A 185 20.32 -5.85 24.85
N THR A 186 20.52 -7.16 24.92
CA THR A 186 21.36 -7.76 25.97
C THR A 186 22.82 -7.36 25.78
N GLY A 187 23.25 -7.08 24.55
CA GLY A 187 24.55 -6.48 24.23
C GLY A 187 24.63 -6.05 22.77
N GLU A 188 25.58 -5.17 22.44
CA GLU A 188 25.81 -4.77 21.04
C GLU A 188 26.43 -5.90 20.22
N THR A 189 27.14 -6.82 20.90
CA THR A 189 27.79 -7.99 20.32
C THR A 189 27.40 -9.25 21.08
N ILE A 190 27.51 -10.41 20.42
CA ILE A 190 27.15 -11.70 21.03
C ILE A 190 28.05 -12.05 22.21
N GLU A 191 29.32 -11.65 22.17
CA GLU A 191 30.28 -11.85 23.25
C GLU A 191 29.88 -11.09 24.52
N GLN A 192 29.40 -9.83 24.37
CA GLN A 192 28.87 -9.04 25.49
C GLN A 192 27.57 -9.64 26.03
N ALA A 193 26.66 -10.05 25.15
CA ALA A 193 25.38 -10.62 25.54
C ALA A 193 25.55 -11.90 26.36
N VAL A 194 26.41 -12.81 25.90
CA VAL A 194 26.78 -14.04 26.63
C VAL A 194 27.47 -13.73 27.97
N GLY A 195 28.31 -12.68 28.02
CA GLY A 195 28.93 -12.23 29.26
C GLY A 195 27.90 -11.80 30.32
N ARG A 196 26.90 -11.02 29.91
CA ARG A 196 25.82 -10.50 30.77
C ARG A 196 24.81 -11.58 31.17
N ALA A 197 24.57 -12.58 30.31
CA ALA A 197 23.61 -13.66 30.56
C ALA A 197 23.90 -14.48 31.83
N ARG A 198 25.18 -14.61 32.22
CA ARG A 198 25.65 -15.46 33.33
C ARG A 198 24.93 -15.21 34.66
N GLU A 199 24.55 -13.97 34.96
CA GLU A 199 23.90 -13.64 36.23
C GLU A 199 22.53 -14.31 36.37
N LEU A 200 21.69 -14.24 35.33
CA LEU A 200 20.37 -14.86 35.36
C LEU A 200 20.46 -16.38 35.09
N GLU A 201 21.45 -16.85 34.32
CA GLU A 201 21.71 -18.29 34.19
C GLU A 201 22.00 -18.94 35.55
N ALA A 202 22.75 -18.27 36.42
CA ALA A 202 23.00 -18.76 37.79
C ALA A 202 21.73 -18.85 38.66
N LYS A 203 20.67 -18.14 38.29
CA LYS A 203 19.35 -18.17 38.95
C LYS A 203 18.38 -19.18 38.30
N GLY A 204 18.81 -19.92 37.27
CA GLY A 204 18.01 -20.92 36.56
C GLY A 204 17.34 -20.43 35.28
N PHE A 205 17.61 -19.19 34.83
CA PHE A 205 17.19 -18.75 33.50
C PHE A 205 18.06 -19.37 32.40
N ARG A 206 17.53 -19.37 31.19
CA ARG A 206 18.23 -19.82 29.98
C ARG A 206 18.16 -18.73 28.92
N TYR A 207 18.92 -18.86 27.83
CA TYR A 207 18.92 -17.85 26.76
C TYR A 207 18.66 -18.42 25.37
N SER A 208 18.00 -17.62 24.53
CA SER A 208 17.92 -17.78 23.07
C SER A 208 18.30 -16.44 22.46
N TYR A 209 19.42 -16.35 21.75
CA TYR A 209 19.89 -15.07 21.21
C TYR A 209 19.22 -14.75 19.87
N ASP A 210 18.76 -13.51 19.71
CA ASP A 210 18.18 -12.96 18.48
C ASP A 210 19.12 -11.92 17.90
N MET A 211 19.69 -12.20 16.73
CA MET A 211 20.70 -11.33 16.11
C MET A 211 20.09 -10.12 15.36
N LEU A 212 18.78 -9.87 15.52
CA LEU A 212 18.04 -8.75 14.94
C LEU A 212 18.04 -8.66 13.39
N GLY A 213 18.67 -9.59 12.70
CA GLY A 213 18.69 -9.65 11.24
C GLY A 213 17.37 -10.15 10.68
N GLU A 214 16.78 -9.38 9.76
CA GLU A 214 15.54 -9.71 9.06
C GLU A 214 15.47 -9.01 7.70
N ALA A 215 14.56 -9.47 6.83
CA ALA A 215 14.20 -8.82 5.57
C ALA A 215 15.42 -8.41 4.71
N ALA A 216 16.29 -9.38 4.40
CA ALA A 216 17.39 -9.16 3.48
C ALA A 216 16.86 -8.57 2.17
N THR A 217 17.44 -7.46 1.71
CA THR A 217 17.00 -6.80 0.47
C THR A 217 17.87 -7.25 -0.71
N THR A 218 19.12 -7.63 -0.42
CA THR A 218 20.12 -8.05 -1.42
C THR A 218 20.76 -9.39 -1.04
N ALA A 219 21.40 -10.06 -2.01
CA ALA A 219 22.25 -11.21 -1.71
C ALA A 219 23.39 -10.89 -0.72
N ALA A 220 23.92 -9.67 -0.75
CA ALA A 220 24.97 -9.22 0.17
C ALA A 220 24.45 -9.11 1.62
N ASP A 221 23.22 -8.60 1.81
CA ASP A 221 22.58 -8.59 3.14
C ASP A 221 22.42 -10.01 3.67
N ALA A 222 21.94 -10.93 2.81
CA ALA A 222 21.74 -12.33 3.20
C ALA A 222 23.07 -13.03 3.57
N ALA A 223 24.15 -12.73 2.83
CA ALA A 223 25.49 -13.24 3.15
C ALA A 223 26.03 -12.66 4.47
N ARG A 224 25.82 -11.36 4.73
CA ARG A 224 26.19 -10.72 5.99
C ARG A 224 25.45 -11.36 7.16
N TYR A 225 24.12 -11.46 7.09
CA TYR A 225 23.32 -12.06 8.16
C TYR A 225 23.68 -13.53 8.40
N TYR A 226 23.95 -14.30 7.33
CA TYR A 226 24.45 -15.67 7.48
C TYR A 226 25.76 -15.72 8.29
N ALA A 227 26.73 -14.86 7.97
CA ALA A 227 28.00 -14.79 8.69
C ALA A 227 27.82 -14.35 10.15
N ASP A 228 26.89 -13.43 10.42
CA ASP A 228 26.55 -12.99 11.78
C ASP A 228 25.95 -14.15 12.60
N TYR A 229 25.04 -14.94 12.02
CA TYR A 229 24.51 -16.14 12.66
C TYR A 229 25.58 -17.21 12.89
N GLU A 230 26.43 -17.48 11.91
CA GLU A 230 27.54 -18.43 12.03
C GLU A 230 28.49 -18.04 13.17
N LYS A 231 28.89 -16.76 13.22
CA LYS A 231 29.72 -16.22 14.31
C LYS A 231 29.03 -16.39 15.66
N ALA A 232 27.76 -16.02 15.75
CA ALA A 232 27.00 -16.13 16.99
C ALA A 232 26.90 -17.59 17.48
N ILE A 233 26.66 -18.55 16.57
CA ILE A 233 26.59 -19.98 16.90
C ILE A 233 27.90 -20.47 17.52
N HIS A 234 29.06 -20.08 16.98
CA HIS A 234 30.35 -20.46 17.57
C HIS A 234 30.54 -19.91 18.99
N VAL A 235 30.17 -18.65 19.23
CA VAL A 235 30.30 -18.00 20.56
C VAL A 235 29.32 -18.65 21.56
N ILE A 236 28.08 -18.85 21.17
CA ILE A 236 27.02 -19.47 21.98
C ILE A 236 27.38 -20.92 22.29
N GLY A 237 27.84 -21.69 21.29
CA GLY A 237 28.23 -23.08 21.43
C GLY A 237 29.42 -23.26 22.38
N ALA A 238 30.44 -22.40 22.28
CA ALA A 238 31.56 -22.40 23.21
C ALA A 238 31.11 -22.07 24.65
N ALA A 239 30.18 -21.11 24.81
CA ALA A 239 29.63 -20.73 26.12
C ALA A 239 28.64 -21.75 26.69
N SER A 240 27.99 -22.55 25.83
CA SER A 240 27.14 -23.65 26.25
C SER A 240 27.93 -24.71 27.00
N ALA A 241 29.17 -24.98 26.56
CA ALA A 241 30.11 -25.91 27.21
C ALA A 241 29.51 -27.32 27.46
N GLY A 242 28.68 -27.81 26.54
CA GLY A 242 28.05 -29.12 26.63
C GLY A 242 26.84 -29.20 27.57
N ARG A 243 26.25 -28.07 27.98
CA ARG A 243 24.98 -28.05 28.75
C ARG A 243 23.75 -28.56 27.96
N GLY A 244 23.92 -28.79 26.65
CA GLY A 244 22.89 -29.31 25.78
C GLY A 244 21.78 -28.30 25.46
N ILE A 245 20.76 -28.76 24.74
CA ILE A 245 19.69 -27.91 24.19
C ILE A 245 18.67 -27.43 25.23
N VAL A 246 18.56 -28.12 26.37
CA VAL A 246 17.60 -27.79 27.44
C VAL A 246 18.21 -26.77 28.39
N GLU A 247 19.31 -27.10 29.07
CA GLU A 247 19.93 -26.19 30.04
C GLU A 247 20.86 -25.14 29.41
N GLY A 248 21.44 -25.45 28.25
CA GLY A 248 22.32 -24.53 27.53
C GLY A 248 21.56 -23.45 26.76
N PRO A 249 22.27 -22.41 26.29
CA PRO A 249 21.71 -21.40 25.41
C PRO A 249 21.43 -21.92 24.00
N GLY A 250 20.58 -21.21 23.27
CA GLY A 250 20.32 -21.44 21.84
C GLY A 250 20.35 -20.14 21.03
N ILE A 251 20.04 -20.25 19.75
CA ILE A 251 19.91 -19.11 18.83
C ILE A 251 18.57 -19.13 18.12
N SER A 252 18.03 -17.94 17.81
CA SER A 252 16.87 -17.73 16.97
C SER A 252 17.31 -17.12 15.64
N ILE A 253 16.80 -17.65 14.53
CA ILE A 253 17.05 -17.13 13.18
C ILE A 253 15.73 -16.76 12.49
N LYS A 254 15.78 -15.76 11.61
CA LYS A 254 14.67 -15.42 10.71
C LYS A 254 15.03 -15.82 9.28
N LEU A 255 14.11 -16.50 8.59
CA LEU A 255 14.39 -17.01 7.24
C LEU A 255 14.51 -15.87 6.24
N SER A 256 13.75 -14.79 6.41
CA SER A 256 13.87 -13.57 5.58
C SER A 256 15.25 -12.91 5.63
N ALA A 257 16.03 -13.12 6.70
CA ALA A 257 17.40 -12.62 6.80
C ALA A 257 18.37 -13.41 5.90
N LEU A 258 18.04 -14.66 5.56
CA LEU A 258 18.95 -15.58 4.88
C LEU A 258 18.72 -15.67 3.38
N HIS A 259 17.72 -14.96 2.85
CA HIS A 259 17.47 -14.90 1.41
C HIS A 259 16.64 -13.67 1.03
N PRO A 260 17.06 -12.90 0.01
CA PRO A 260 16.38 -11.65 -0.35
C PRO A 260 14.99 -11.88 -0.97
N ARG A 261 14.72 -13.07 -1.48
CA ARG A 261 13.43 -13.44 -2.09
C ARG A 261 12.75 -14.59 -1.36
N TYR A 262 12.63 -14.49 -0.04
CA TYR A 262 11.92 -15.48 0.76
C TYR A 262 10.39 -15.31 0.63
N SER A 263 9.82 -15.96 -0.39
CA SER A 263 8.37 -15.95 -0.68
C SER A 263 7.93 -17.19 -1.46
N ARG A 264 6.63 -17.51 -1.43
CA ARG A 264 6.06 -18.66 -2.16
C ARG A 264 6.26 -18.57 -3.67
N ALA A 265 6.26 -17.37 -4.24
CA ALA A 265 6.53 -17.16 -5.66
C ALA A 265 7.95 -17.62 -6.06
N GLN A 266 8.91 -17.54 -5.13
CA GLN A 266 10.30 -17.91 -5.35
C GLN A 266 10.67 -19.21 -4.64
N ALA A 267 9.70 -20.10 -4.41
CA ALA A 267 9.89 -21.34 -3.65
C ALA A 267 11.06 -22.20 -4.16
N SER A 268 11.28 -22.29 -5.48
CA SER A 268 12.46 -22.99 -6.03
C SER A 268 13.77 -22.42 -5.51
N ARG A 269 13.98 -21.10 -5.63
CA ARG A 269 15.17 -20.42 -5.08
C ARG A 269 15.31 -20.62 -3.59
N VAL A 270 14.20 -20.55 -2.86
CA VAL A 270 14.22 -20.78 -1.41
C VAL A 270 14.73 -22.18 -1.08
N MET A 271 14.24 -23.21 -1.77
CA MET A 271 14.70 -24.57 -1.53
C MET A 271 16.13 -24.84 -2.04
N ASP A 272 16.55 -24.16 -3.10
CA ASP A 272 17.88 -24.36 -3.71
C ASP A 272 18.99 -23.51 -3.06
N GLU A 273 18.65 -22.33 -2.52
CA GLU A 273 19.60 -21.32 -2.04
C GLU A 273 19.48 -21.07 -0.52
N LEU A 274 18.27 -20.98 0.03
CA LEU A 274 18.03 -20.70 1.46
C LEU A 274 18.23 -21.97 2.30
N LEU A 275 17.58 -23.07 1.94
CA LEU A 275 17.64 -24.32 2.70
C LEU A 275 19.07 -24.80 2.97
N PRO A 276 20.02 -24.78 2.00
CA PRO A 276 21.41 -25.16 2.27
C PRO A 276 22.09 -24.29 3.33
N ARG A 277 21.79 -22.98 3.37
CA ARG A 277 22.32 -22.06 4.40
C ARG A 277 21.79 -22.44 5.78
N VAL A 278 20.49 -22.68 5.91
CA VAL A 278 19.89 -23.09 7.20
C VAL A 278 20.41 -24.45 7.63
N LYS A 279 20.58 -25.40 6.70
CA LYS A 279 21.19 -26.71 6.99
C LYS A 279 22.61 -26.55 7.53
N ALA A 280 23.43 -25.67 6.95
CA ALA A 280 24.79 -25.41 7.44
C ALA A 280 24.79 -24.86 8.88
N LEU A 281 23.94 -23.89 9.18
CA LEU A 281 23.77 -23.36 10.54
C LEU A 281 23.27 -24.45 11.51
N ALA A 282 22.31 -25.28 11.09
CA ALA A 282 21.81 -26.40 11.88
C ALA A 282 22.90 -27.44 12.19
N LYS A 283 23.78 -27.74 11.24
CA LYS A 283 24.94 -28.63 11.45
C LYS A 283 25.93 -28.06 12.46
N LEU A 284 26.16 -26.75 12.45
CA LEU A 284 26.99 -26.08 13.46
C LEU A 284 26.33 -26.18 14.84
N CYS A 285 25.04 -25.88 14.97
CA CYS A 285 24.31 -26.02 16.23
C CYS A 285 24.31 -27.47 16.75
N MET A 286 24.17 -28.46 15.86
CA MET A 286 24.32 -29.88 16.19
C MET A 286 25.72 -30.19 16.74
N GLY A 287 26.77 -29.66 16.12
CA GLY A 287 28.16 -29.87 16.58
C GLY A 287 28.43 -29.37 18.00
N TYR A 288 27.72 -28.33 18.44
CA TYR A 288 27.79 -27.79 19.81
C TYR A 288 26.67 -28.28 20.74
N ASP A 289 25.73 -29.08 20.23
CA ASP A 289 24.49 -29.47 20.90
C ASP A 289 23.71 -28.29 21.51
N ILE A 290 23.49 -27.23 20.73
CA ILE A 290 22.66 -26.08 21.10
C ILE A 290 21.38 -26.03 20.28
N GLY A 291 20.36 -25.33 20.80
CA GLY A 291 19.09 -25.14 20.07
C GLY A 291 19.23 -24.13 18.92
N LEU A 292 18.62 -24.43 17.77
CA LEU A 292 18.40 -23.50 16.67
C LEU A 292 16.90 -23.37 16.44
N ASN A 293 16.35 -22.20 16.73
CA ASN A 293 14.93 -21.93 16.57
C ASN A 293 14.67 -21.08 15.31
N ILE A 294 13.78 -21.54 14.44
CA ILE A 294 13.31 -20.79 13.28
C ILE A 294 12.12 -19.92 13.69
N ASP A 295 12.31 -18.60 13.70
CA ASP A 295 11.28 -17.64 14.04
C ASP A 295 10.17 -17.57 12.98
N ALA A 296 8.93 -17.38 13.43
CA ALA A 296 7.76 -17.22 12.56
C ALA A 296 7.54 -15.75 12.20
N GLU A 297 7.29 -15.49 10.92
CA GLU A 297 7.18 -14.16 10.34
C GLU A 297 5.72 -13.91 9.87
N GLU A 298 5.51 -13.35 8.68
CA GLU A 298 4.18 -13.10 8.10
C GLU A 298 3.44 -14.40 7.73
N ALA A 299 2.11 -14.32 7.67
CA ALA A 299 1.21 -15.45 7.47
C ALA A 299 1.42 -16.17 6.13
N ASP A 300 1.81 -15.46 5.07
CA ASP A 300 2.03 -16.03 3.73
C ASP A 300 3.34 -16.85 3.64
N ARG A 301 4.24 -16.70 4.61
CA ARG A 301 5.50 -17.44 4.72
C ARG A 301 5.38 -18.73 5.53
N LEU A 302 4.29 -18.89 6.30
CA LEU A 302 4.11 -20.04 7.19
C LEU A 302 4.25 -21.37 6.46
N GLU A 303 3.47 -21.63 5.41
CA GLU A 303 3.47 -22.94 4.75
C GLU A 303 4.78 -23.23 4.02
N LEU A 304 5.43 -22.21 3.45
CA LEU A 304 6.76 -22.35 2.85
C LEU A 304 7.80 -22.72 3.91
N SER A 305 7.77 -22.10 5.08
CA SER A 305 8.68 -22.45 6.18
C SER A 305 8.54 -23.90 6.65
N LEU A 306 7.34 -24.49 6.54
CA LEU A 306 7.11 -25.91 6.85
C LEU A 306 7.83 -26.83 5.85
N ASP A 307 7.95 -26.43 4.59
CA ASP A 307 8.73 -27.19 3.61
C ASP A 307 10.23 -27.22 3.96
N LEU A 308 10.77 -26.12 4.48
CA LEU A 308 12.15 -26.09 4.98
C LEU A 308 12.28 -26.94 6.25
N LEU A 309 11.34 -26.82 7.18
CA LEU A 309 11.36 -27.60 8.42
C LEU A 309 11.31 -29.11 8.13
N GLU A 310 10.46 -29.55 7.22
CA GLU A 310 10.38 -30.97 6.86
C GLU A 310 11.67 -31.47 6.22
N SER A 311 12.28 -30.68 5.32
CA SER A 311 13.57 -31.03 4.73
C SER A 311 14.68 -31.14 5.78
N LEU A 312 14.74 -30.22 6.75
CA LEU A 312 15.74 -30.26 7.84
C LEU A 312 15.49 -31.42 8.80
N ALA A 313 14.23 -31.64 9.20
CA ALA A 313 13.86 -32.69 10.14
C ALA A 313 14.16 -34.08 9.60
N THR A 314 13.97 -34.30 8.30
CA THR A 314 14.21 -35.60 7.65
C THR A 314 15.64 -35.74 7.09
N ASP A 315 16.49 -34.73 7.24
CA ASP A 315 17.87 -34.79 6.77
C ASP A 315 18.70 -35.76 7.61
N PRO A 316 19.32 -36.78 6.98
CA PRO A 316 20.12 -37.78 7.70
C PRO A 316 21.40 -37.19 8.32
N GLU A 317 21.94 -36.09 7.82
CA GLU A 317 23.13 -35.45 8.38
C GLU A 317 22.85 -34.75 9.71
N LEU A 318 21.58 -34.50 10.04
CA LEU A 318 21.18 -33.91 11.31
C LEU A 318 20.71 -34.98 12.32
N ALA A 319 20.76 -36.28 11.98
CA ALA A 319 20.18 -37.35 12.81
C ALA A 319 20.77 -37.38 14.23
N GLY A 320 19.93 -37.67 15.22
CA GLY A 320 20.33 -37.74 16.64
C GLY A 320 20.29 -36.41 17.39
N TRP A 321 20.31 -35.27 16.70
CA TRP A 321 20.19 -33.94 17.32
C TRP A 321 18.73 -33.52 17.54
N GLN A 322 18.41 -33.06 18.75
CA GLN A 322 17.04 -32.68 19.15
C GLN A 322 16.83 -31.16 19.25
N GLY A 323 17.86 -30.35 18.91
CA GLY A 323 17.82 -28.90 19.04
C GLY A 323 17.13 -28.15 17.90
N LEU A 324 16.48 -28.85 16.96
CA LEU A 324 15.74 -28.20 15.89
C LEU A 324 14.44 -27.61 16.44
N GLY A 325 14.36 -26.28 16.42
CA GLY A 325 13.26 -25.50 16.96
C GLY A 325 12.47 -24.74 15.91
N PHE A 326 11.18 -24.53 16.18
CA PHE A 326 10.27 -23.83 15.27
C PHE A 326 9.20 -23.05 16.05
N VAL A 327 8.93 -21.81 15.63
CA VAL A 327 7.90 -20.96 16.22
C VAL A 327 6.55 -21.15 15.53
N ILE A 328 5.48 -21.18 16.31
CA ILE A 328 4.10 -21.16 15.84
C ILE A 328 3.31 -20.03 16.53
N GLN A 329 2.40 -19.41 15.78
CA GLN A 329 1.71 -18.19 16.21
C GLN A 329 0.22 -18.47 16.49
N ALA A 330 -0.17 -18.42 17.77
CA ALA A 330 -1.52 -18.71 18.25
C ALA A 330 -2.60 -17.73 17.76
N TYR A 331 -2.21 -16.52 17.34
CA TYR A 331 -3.13 -15.57 16.72
C TYR A 331 -3.63 -16.02 15.34
N GLY A 332 -3.00 -17.03 14.75
CA GLY A 332 -3.23 -17.49 13.39
C GLY A 332 -4.20 -18.67 13.42
N LYS A 333 -5.22 -18.64 12.56
CA LYS A 333 -6.28 -19.65 12.52
C LYS A 333 -5.77 -21.07 12.20
N ARG A 334 -4.56 -21.16 11.62
CA ARG A 334 -3.88 -22.40 11.25
C ARG A 334 -3.11 -23.08 12.39
N CYS A 335 -2.80 -22.37 13.47
CA CYS A 335 -1.93 -22.83 14.56
C CYS A 335 -2.24 -24.26 15.07
N PRO A 336 -3.49 -24.62 15.42
CA PRO A 336 -3.81 -25.97 15.90
C PRO A 336 -3.51 -27.08 14.88
N MET A 337 -3.66 -26.82 13.58
CA MET A 337 -3.39 -27.78 12.50
C MET A 337 -1.89 -27.89 12.21
N VAL A 338 -1.15 -26.78 12.37
CA VAL A 338 0.32 -26.78 12.29
C VAL A 338 0.91 -27.65 13.41
N ILE A 339 0.35 -27.58 14.63
CA ILE A 339 0.79 -28.45 15.73
C ILE A 339 0.59 -29.93 15.38
N ASP A 340 -0.57 -30.31 14.83
CA ASP A 340 -0.82 -31.70 14.41
C ASP A 340 0.23 -32.19 13.41
N TRP A 341 0.56 -31.34 12.44
CA TRP A 341 1.57 -31.65 11.43
C TRP A 341 2.99 -31.71 12.01
N ILE A 342 3.37 -30.80 12.91
CA ILE A 342 4.69 -30.82 13.57
C ILE A 342 4.84 -32.07 14.44
N VAL A 343 3.82 -32.45 15.20
CA VAL A 343 3.84 -33.66 16.04
C VAL A 343 3.98 -34.92 15.18
N ASP A 344 3.26 -35.00 14.06
CA ASP A 344 3.42 -36.08 13.08
C ASP A 344 4.82 -36.11 12.46
N LEU A 345 5.32 -34.95 12.01
CA LEU A 345 6.66 -34.83 11.44
C LEU A 345 7.74 -35.26 12.43
N ALA A 346 7.66 -34.79 13.67
CA ALA A 346 8.59 -35.12 14.74
C ALA A 346 8.68 -36.64 14.97
N ARG A 347 7.52 -37.30 15.07
CA ARG A 347 7.44 -38.77 15.21
C ARG A 347 8.04 -39.51 14.01
N ARG A 348 7.70 -39.11 12.78
CA ARG A 348 8.23 -39.75 11.56
C ARG A 348 9.72 -39.50 11.35
N ALA A 349 10.22 -38.34 11.78
CA ALA A 349 11.63 -37.98 11.71
C ALA A 349 12.46 -38.55 12.86
N GLY A 350 11.82 -39.16 13.88
CA GLY A 350 12.52 -39.64 15.09
C GLY A 350 13.15 -38.51 15.89
N ARG A 351 12.47 -37.35 15.96
CA ARG A 351 12.93 -36.15 16.66
C ARG A 351 11.93 -35.69 17.71
N ARG A 352 12.44 -35.05 18.74
CA ARG A 352 11.69 -34.27 19.72
C ARG A 352 11.90 -32.79 19.43
N MET A 353 11.00 -32.19 18.64
CA MET A 353 11.17 -30.81 18.15
C MET A 353 10.93 -29.78 19.25
N MET A 354 11.75 -28.73 19.30
CA MET A 354 11.52 -27.60 20.22
C MET A 354 10.45 -26.68 19.60
N VAL A 355 9.25 -26.62 20.19
CA VAL A 355 8.14 -25.87 19.60
C VAL A 355 7.82 -24.65 20.45
N ARG A 356 8.16 -23.47 19.94
CA ARG A 356 7.85 -22.20 20.59
C ARG A 356 6.47 -21.72 20.20
N LEU A 357 5.55 -21.73 21.16
CA LEU A 357 4.23 -21.13 21.00
C LEU A 357 4.29 -19.65 21.40
N VAL A 358 4.02 -18.76 20.46
CA VAL A 358 3.85 -17.32 20.69
C VAL A 358 2.41 -16.92 20.37
N LYS A 359 2.00 -15.69 20.72
CA LYS A 359 0.75 -15.12 20.19
C LYS A 359 0.92 -14.74 18.72
N GLY A 360 1.78 -13.76 18.44
CA GLY A 360 2.09 -13.27 17.09
C GLY A 360 2.47 -11.78 17.13
N ALA A 361 3.28 -11.32 16.16
CA ALA A 361 3.89 -9.99 16.17
C ALA A 361 3.55 -9.11 14.94
N TYR A 362 2.74 -9.61 14.01
CA TYR A 362 2.45 -8.96 12.72
C TYR A 362 0.97 -8.62 12.54
N TRP A 363 0.20 -8.57 13.64
CA TRP A 363 -1.27 -8.58 13.57
C TRP A 363 -1.87 -7.47 12.70
N ASP A 364 -1.44 -6.22 12.91
CA ASP A 364 -1.91 -5.06 12.15
C ASP A 364 -1.54 -5.12 10.66
N ALA A 365 -0.33 -5.59 10.35
CA ALA A 365 0.14 -5.82 8.99
C ALA A 365 -0.71 -6.89 8.29
N GLU A 366 -1.09 -7.97 8.99
CA GLU A 366 -1.96 -9.02 8.44
C GLU A 366 -3.38 -8.53 8.17
N ILE A 367 -3.94 -7.66 9.02
CA ILE A 367 -5.24 -7.02 8.77
C ILE A 367 -5.16 -6.13 7.52
N LYS A 368 -4.17 -5.23 7.45
CA LYS A 368 -3.97 -4.33 6.30
C LYS A 368 -3.79 -5.12 5.01
N ARG A 369 -2.90 -6.12 5.02
CA ARG A 369 -2.59 -6.92 3.83
C ARG A 369 -3.81 -7.65 3.29
N ALA A 370 -4.59 -8.30 4.16
CA ALA A 370 -5.80 -9.00 3.73
C ALA A 370 -6.85 -8.04 3.12
N GLN A 371 -6.97 -6.82 3.65
CA GLN A 371 -7.85 -5.78 3.08
C GLN A 371 -7.36 -5.27 1.72
N VAL A 372 -6.06 -4.94 1.61
CA VAL A 372 -5.44 -4.47 0.37
C VAL A 372 -5.56 -5.52 -0.74
N GLU A 373 -5.26 -6.77 -0.44
CA GLU A 373 -5.32 -7.89 -1.39
C GLU A 373 -6.76 -8.36 -1.68
N GLY A 374 -7.77 -7.86 -0.95
CA GLY A 374 -9.17 -8.20 -1.16
C GLY A 374 -9.48 -9.67 -0.87
N LEU A 375 -8.86 -10.23 0.17
CA LEU A 375 -8.95 -11.67 0.46
C LEU A 375 -10.26 -12.02 1.18
N GLN A 376 -10.61 -13.31 1.22
CA GLN A 376 -11.88 -13.77 1.77
C GLN A 376 -12.07 -13.41 3.26
N ASP A 377 -11.00 -13.57 4.05
CA ASP A 377 -10.97 -13.31 5.49
C ASP A 377 -9.51 -13.06 5.92
N PHE A 378 -9.32 -12.72 7.19
CA PHE A 378 -8.03 -12.56 7.83
C PHE A 378 -7.39 -13.91 8.15
N PRO A 379 -6.05 -14.02 8.07
CA PRO A 379 -5.34 -15.23 8.47
C PRO A 379 -5.16 -15.34 10.00
N VAL A 380 -5.52 -14.27 10.70
CA VAL A 380 -5.43 -14.09 12.15
C VAL A 380 -6.79 -13.82 12.76
N TYR A 381 -6.94 -14.04 14.06
CA TYR A 381 -8.11 -13.61 14.84
C TYR A 381 -8.17 -12.07 14.91
N THR A 382 -9.38 -11.52 14.90
CA THR A 382 -9.59 -10.06 14.96
C THR A 382 -9.84 -9.54 16.38
N ARG A 383 -10.15 -10.43 17.33
CA ARG A 383 -10.20 -10.12 18.76
C ARG A 383 -9.02 -10.76 19.49
N LYS A 384 -8.37 -10.00 20.37
CA LYS A 384 -7.25 -10.45 21.21
C LYS A 384 -7.66 -11.61 22.11
N VAL A 385 -8.86 -11.58 22.68
CA VAL A 385 -9.35 -12.68 23.55
C VAL A 385 -9.48 -14.01 22.79
N HIS A 386 -9.76 -13.99 21.49
CA HIS A 386 -9.77 -15.21 20.67
C HIS A 386 -8.37 -15.80 20.51
N THR A 387 -7.35 -14.94 20.36
CA THR A 387 -5.94 -15.36 20.38
C THR A 387 -5.56 -15.99 21.72
N ASP A 388 -6.06 -15.46 22.85
CA ASP A 388 -5.79 -16.05 24.16
C ASP A 388 -6.39 -17.46 24.29
N VAL A 389 -7.64 -17.65 23.86
CA VAL A 389 -8.30 -18.97 23.84
C VAL A 389 -7.53 -19.94 22.92
N ALA A 390 -7.15 -19.48 21.73
CA ALA A 390 -6.37 -20.28 20.79
C ALA A 390 -5.01 -20.69 21.37
N TYR A 391 -4.34 -19.78 22.09
CA TYR A 391 -3.07 -20.06 22.77
C TYR A 391 -3.24 -21.18 23.81
N ILE A 392 -4.25 -21.09 24.69
CA ILE A 392 -4.50 -22.11 25.72
C ILE A 392 -4.82 -23.47 25.09
N ALA A 393 -5.68 -23.51 24.06
CA ALA A 393 -6.01 -24.74 23.34
C ALA A 393 -4.78 -25.38 22.68
N CYS A 394 -3.93 -24.56 22.05
CA CYS A 394 -2.67 -24.99 21.43
C CYS A 394 -1.66 -25.48 22.47
N ALA A 395 -1.56 -24.81 23.62
CA ALA A 395 -0.67 -25.21 24.71
C ALA A 395 -1.05 -26.59 25.26
N ARG A 396 -2.36 -26.83 25.48
CA ARG A 396 -2.87 -28.15 25.87
C ARG A 396 -2.53 -29.23 24.85
N LYS A 397 -2.62 -28.92 23.55
CA LYS A 397 -2.25 -29.87 22.48
C LYS A 397 -0.75 -30.21 22.51
N LEU A 398 0.12 -29.24 22.73
CA LEU A 398 1.57 -29.45 22.84
C LEU A 398 1.94 -30.28 24.08
N LEU A 399 1.34 -29.98 25.24
CA LEU A 399 1.55 -30.76 26.48
C LEU A 399 1.12 -32.23 26.35
N ALA A 400 0.19 -32.53 25.44
CA ALA A 400 -0.30 -33.89 25.19
C ALA A 400 0.61 -34.73 24.27
N ALA A 401 1.73 -34.20 23.78
CA ALA A 401 2.67 -34.91 22.91
C ALA A 401 4.14 -34.83 23.39
N PRO A 402 4.44 -35.14 24.67
CA PRO A 402 5.79 -34.99 25.24
C PRO A 402 6.82 -35.90 24.56
N ASP A 403 6.39 -36.98 23.89
CA ASP A 403 7.23 -37.88 23.10
C ASP A 403 7.78 -37.22 21.83
N ALA A 404 7.03 -36.26 21.26
CA ALA A 404 7.29 -35.70 19.94
C ALA A 404 7.80 -34.25 19.99
N VAL A 405 7.43 -33.50 21.03
CA VAL A 405 7.78 -32.08 21.13
C VAL A 405 8.30 -31.72 22.52
N PHE A 406 9.18 -30.73 22.55
CA PHE A 406 9.54 -29.94 23.73
C PHE A 406 8.82 -28.59 23.64
N PRO A 407 7.68 -28.40 24.35
CA PRO A 407 6.92 -27.16 24.28
C PRO A 407 7.67 -26.00 24.95
N GLN A 408 7.67 -24.84 24.30
CA GLN A 408 8.25 -23.60 24.82
C GLN A 408 7.18 -22.50 24.80
N PHE A 409 6.66 -22.10 25.96
CA PHE A 409 5.54 -21.17 26.05
C PHE A 409 6.01 -19.73 26.23
N ALA A 410 6.05 -18.97 25.13
CA ALA A 410 6.48 -17.58 25.11
C ALA A 410 5.32 -16.61 25.38
N THR A 411 5.26 -16.05 26.58
CA THR A 411 4.19 -15.12 26.99
C THR A 411 4.61 -14.23 28.15
N HIS A 412 4.15 -12.97 28.16
CA HIS A 412 4.24 -12.07 29.31
C HIS A 412 2.91 -11.96 30.09
N ASN A 413 1.90 -12.71 29.70
CA ASN A 413 0.58 -12.66 30.33
C ASN A 413 0.51 -13.67 31.49
N ALA A 414 0.39 -13.16 32.72
CA ALA A 414 0.37 -13.98 33.93
C ALA A 414 -0.83 -14.94 33.99
N GLN A 415 -2.00 -14.56 33.46
CA GLN A 415 -3.16 -15.44 33.36
C GLN A 415 -2.88 -16.63 32.43
N THR A 416 -2.27 -16.36 31.26
CA THR A 416 -1.88 -17.41 30.31
C THR A 416 -0.83 -18.34 30.92
N LEU A 417 0.17 -17.78 31.61
CA LEU A 417 1.21 -18.54 32.30
C LEU A 417 0.61 -19.46 33.38
N ALA A 418 -0.18 -18.90 34.30
CA ALA A 418 -0.83 -19.65 35.37
C ALA A 418 -1.72 -20.78 34.80
N THR A 419 -2.47 -20.50 33.73
CA THR A 419 -3.27 -21.51 33.03
C THR A 419 -2.43 -22.70 32.59
N ILE A 420 -1.28 -22.44 31.98
CA ILE A 420 -0.40 -23.49 31.44
C ILE A 420 0.31 -24.27 32.55
N TYR A 421 0.75 -23.56 33.59
CA TYR A 421 1.35 -24.17 34.78
C TYR A 421 0.42 -25.23 35.38
N HIS A 422 -0.86 -24.88 35.60
CA HIS A 422 -1.86 -25.81 36.13
C HIS A 422 -2.26 -26.90 35.13
N LEU A 423 -2.29 -26.60 33.83
CA LEU A 423 -2.53 -27.60 32.77
C LEU A 423 -1.45 -28.68 32.71
N ALA A 424 -0.19 -28.32 32.98
CA ALA A 424 0.92 -29.26 32.96
C ALA A 424 0.94 -30.19 34.18
N GLY A 425 0.27 -29.80 35.27
CA GLY A 425 0.20 -30.58 36.50
C GLY A 425 1.43 -30.45 37.40
N PRO A 426 1.40 -31.16 38.55
CA PRO A 426 2.45 -31.05 39.58
C PRO A 426 3.73 -31.81 39.23
N ASP A 427 3.62 -32.89 38.44
CA ASP A 427 4.76 -33.70 38.01
C ASP A 427 5.52 -32.97 36.91
N TYR A 428 6.73 -32.53 37.21
CA TYR A 428 7.55 -31.75 36.28
C TYR A 428 9.00 -32.18 36.29
N ARG A 429 9.58 -32.25 35.08
CA ARG A 429 11.00 -32.37 34.83
C ARG A 429 11.44 -31.26 33.89
N ALA A 430 12.71 -30.83 34.01
CA ALA A 430 13.30 -29.80 33.17
C ALA A 430 13.19 -30.10 31.66
N GLU A 431 13.09 -31.39 31.30
CA GLU A 431 12.93 -31.85 29.93
C GLU A 431 11.49 -31.77 29.41
N ASP A 432 10.46 -31.57 30.25
CA ASP A 432 9.07 -31.69 29.83
C ASP A 432 8.63 -30.49 28.98
N TYR A 433 8.83 -29.27 29.48
CA TYR A 433 8.56 -28.00 28.80
C TYR A 433 9.31 -26.84 29.47
N GLU A 434 9.33 -25.67 28.83
CA GLU A 434 9.80 -24.42 29.45
C GLU A 434 8.87 -23.24 29.13
N PHE A 435 8.96 -22.18 29.93
CA PHE A 435 8.42 -20.87 29.54
C PHE A 435 9.49 -20.05 28.83
N GLN A 436 9.05 -19.00 28.12
CA GLN A 436 9.96 -18.03 27.53
C GLN A 436 9.44 -16.60 27.69
N CYS A 437 10.38 -15.67 27.71
CA CYS A 437 10.11 -14.25 27.84
C CYS A 437 11.11 -13.43 27.05
N LEU A 438 10.82 -12.15 26.86
CA LEU A 438 11.72 -11.21 26.21
C LEU A 438 12.61 -10.51 27.24
N HIS A 439 13.87 -10.29 26.86
CA HIS A 439 14.80 -9.48 27.64
C HIS A 439 14.32 -8.03 27.84
N GLY A 440 14.56 -7.49 29.02
CA GLY A 440 14.20 -6.12 29.42
C GLY A 440 12.70 -5.92 29.65
N MET A 441 11.90 -7.01 29.65
CA MET A 441 10.43 -6.94 29.70
C MET A 441 9.82 -8.04 30.58
N GLY A 442 10.19 -9.30 30.34
CA GLY A 442 9.53 -10.44 30.96
C GLY A 442 10.16 -10.90 32.27
N GLU A 443 11.41 -10.49 32.55
CA GLU A 443 12.16 -10.91 33.73
C GLU A 443 11.43 -10.67 35.06
N PRO A 444 10.74 -9.53 35.28
CA PRO A 444 10.00 -9.31 36.53
C PRO A 444 8.93 -10.37 36.80
N LEU A 445 8.23 -10.84 35.75
CA LEU A 445 7.23 -11.90 35.90
C LEU A 445 7.91 -13.24 36.21
N TYR A 446 8.94 -13.58 35.44
CA TYR A 446 9.54 -14.90 35.54
C TYR A 446 10.51 -15.06 36.72
N ALA A 447 10.94 -13.97 37.35
CA ALA A 447 11.62 -14.02 38.64
C ALA A 447 10.71 -14.57 39.76
N GLN A 448 9.38 -14.51 39.58
CA GLN A 448 8.40 -15.14 40.47
C GLN A 448 8.07 -16.59 40.08
N VAL A 449 8.70 -17.12 39.04
CA VAL A 449 8.39 -18.44 38.44
C VAL A 449 9.60 -19.38 38.52
N VAL A 450 10.78 -18.88 38.16
CA VAL A 450 12.04 -19.63 38.16
C VAL A 450 12.56 -19.82 39.59
N GLY A 451 13.00 -21.03 39.92
CA GLY A 451 13.60 -21.38 41.21
C GLY A 451 12.71 -22.26 42.09
N ALA A 452 13.35 -23.10 42.91
CA ALA A 452 12.68 -24.07 43.78
C ALA A 452 11.83 -23.43 44.90
N ASP A 453 12.09 -22.18 45.25
CA ASP A 453 11.33 -21.37 46.19
C ASP A 453 10.12 -20.66 45.54
N ARG A 454 9.92 -20.84 44.23
CA ARG A 454 8.86 -20.22 43.41
C ARG A 454 7.95 -21.29 42.80
N LEU A 455 7.65 -21.20 41.50
CA LEU A 455 6.85 -22.21 40.79
C LEU A 455 7.72 -23.35 40.23
N ASP A 456 9.06 -23.26 40.39
CA ASP A 456 10.05 -24.22 39.92
C ASP A 456 9.86 -24.61 38.45
N ARG A 457 9.70 -23.60 37.59
CA ARG A 457 9.66 -23.77 36.12
C ARG A 457 10.72 -22.89 35.46
N PRO A 458 11.50 -23.41 34.50
CA PRO A 458 12.54 -22.65 33.81
C PRO A 458 11.92 -21.64 32.84
N CYS A 459 12.65 -20.55 32.63
CA CYS A 459 12.33 -19.55 31.63
C CYS A 459 13.54 -19.27 30.74
N ARG A 460 13.35 -19.38 29.42
CA ARG A 460 14.35 -18.95 28.44
C ARG A 460 14.09 -17.51 27.99
N ILE A 461 15.06 -16.65 28.20
CA ILE A 461 15.05 -15.25 27.77
C ILE A 461 15.45 -15.19 26.29
N TYR A 462 14.55 -14.65 25.48
CA TYR A 462 14.82 -14.23 24.12
C TYR A 462 15.60 -12.91 24.18
N ALA A 463 16.88 -12.95 23.80
CA ALA A 463 17.86 -11.89 24.04
C ALA A 463 18.30 -11.23 22.73
N PRO A 464 17.80 -10.02 22.42
CA PRO A 464 18.24 -9.27 21.25
C PRO A 464 19.71 -8.88 21.34
N VAL A 465 20.44 -9.01 20.23
CA VAL A 465 21.86 -8.69 20.10
C VAL A 465 22.08 -7.92 18.81
N GLY A 466 22.65 -6.73 18.91
CA GLY A 466 22.99 -5.93 17.74
C GLY A 466 23.25 -4.46 18.06
N THR A 467 23.71 -3.73 17.06
CA THR A 467 23.99 -2.30 17.19
C THR A 467 22.72 -1.46 17.37
N HIS A 468 22.88 -0.22 17.82
CA HIS A 468 21.76 0.73 17.90
C HIS A 468 21.05 0.94 16.55
N GLU A 469 21.76 0.96 15.42
CA GLU A 469 21.16 1.09 14.08
C GLU A 469 20.23 -0.11 13.77
N THR A 470 20.70 -1.32 14.07
CA THR A 470 19.94 -2.57 13.85
C THR A 470 18.71 -2.64 14.75
N LEU A 471 18.84 -2.24 16.02
CA LEU A 471 17.73 -2.20 16.97
C LEU A 471 16.61 -1.26 16.50
N LEU A 472 16.95 -0.06 16.02
CA LEU A 472 15.97 0.97 15.67
C LEU A 472 15.05 0.55 14.53
N ALA A 473 15.53 -0.22 13.55
CA ALA A 473 14.69 -0.74 12.46
C ALA A 473 13.52 -1.60 13.01
N TYR A 474 13.72 -2.26 14.15
CA TYR A 474 12.82 -3.24 14.76
C TYR A 474 12.05 -2.71 15.99
N LEU A 475 12.57 -1.67 16.65
CA LEU A 475 12.11 -1.21 17.98
C LEU A 475 10.62 -0.83 18.01
N VAL A 476 10.08 -0.19 16.96
CA VAL A 476 8.67 0.22 16.95
C VAL A 476 7.74 -1.00 17.04
N ARG A 477 7.96 -2.02 16.21
CA ARG A 477 7.15 -3.26 16.26
C ARG A 477 7.27 -3.95 17.63
N ARG A 478 8.46 -3.91 18.24
CA ARG A 478 8.68 -4.45 19.58
C ARG A 478 7.91 -3.71 20.67
N LEU A 479 7.87 -2.38 20.61
CA LEU A 479 7.11 -1.57 21.54
C LEU A 479 5.61 -1.81 21.38
N LEU A 480 5.12 -1.99 20.16
CA LEU A 480 3.71 -2.27 19.87
C LEU A 480 3.25 -3.61 20.47
N GLU A 481 4.10 -4.64 20.43
CA GLU A 481 3.81 -5.98 20.98
C GLU A 481 3.35 -5.92 22.46
N ASN A 482 3.91 -5.00 23.23
CA ASN A 482 3.67 -4.90 24.67
C ASN A 482 3.00 -3.57 25.11
N GLY A 483 2.90 -2.58 24.20
CA GLY A 483 2.37 -1.24 24.45
C GLY A 483 0.95 -0.97 23.94
N ALA A 484 0.33 -1.90 23.21
CA ALA A 484 -1.08 -1.77 22.80
C ALA A 484 -2.04 -1.78 24.01
N ASN A 485 -3.22 -1.15 23.91
CA ASN A 485 -4.19 -1.07 25.02
C ASN A 485 -4.69 -2.43 25.50
N SER A 486 -4.77 -3.38 24.57
CA SER A 486 -5.15 -4.77 24.85
C SER A 486 -3.99 -5.62 25.41
N SER A 487 -2.77 -5.09 25.45
CA SER A 487 -1.59 -5.80 25.96
C SER A 487 -1.60 -5.92 27.48
N PHE A 488 -1.15 -7.06 27.98
CA PHE A 488 -1.08 -7.32 29.42
C PHE A 488 -0.06 -6.43 30.13
N VAL A 489 1.12 -6.24 29.52
CA VAL A 489 2.19 -5.40 30.08
C VAL A 489 1.75 -3.96 30.22
N ASN A 490 0.97 -3.46 29.25
CA ASN A 490 0.36 -2.14 29.34
C ASN A 490 -0.69 -2.07 30.47
N ARG A 491 -1.63 -3.02 30.50
CA ARG A 491 -2.74 -3.03 31.48
C ARG A 491 -2.29 -3.28 32.93
N ILE A 492 -1.17 -3.97 33.17
CA ILE A 492 -0.68 -4.21 34.54
C ILE A 492 -0.09 -2.94 35.16
N GLY A 493 0.56 -2.10 34.34
CA GLY A 493 1.10 -0.80 34.74
C GLY A 493 0.01 0.23 35.02
N ASP A 494 -1.21 0.04 34.53
CA ASP A 494 -2.35 0.92 34.83
C ASP A 494 -2.99 0.56 36.19
N PRO A 495 -2.88 1.42 37.22
CA PRO A 495 -3.50 1.18 38.52
C PRO A 495 -5.03 1.22 38.49
N ALA A 496 -5.65 1.80 37.45
CA ALA A 496 -7.10 1.84 37.29
C ALA A 496 -7.67 0.47 36.88
N VAL A 497 -6.87 -0.43 36.31
CA VAL A 497 -7.29 -1.78 35.93
C VAL A 497 -7.29 -2.69 37.17
N PRO A 498 -8.43 -3.25 37.60
CA PRO A 498 -8.49 -4.19 38.70
C PRO A 498 -7.70 -5.48 38.39
N VAL A 499 -7.09 -6.08 39.42
CA VAL A 499 -6.41 -7.40 39.28
C VAL A 499 -7.37 -8.45 38.70
N ALA A 500 -8.64 -8.42 39.13
CA ALA A 500 -9.70 -9.31 38.64
C ALA A 500 -9.84 -9.31 37.10
N ASP A 501 -9.65 -8.15 36.46
CA ASP A 501 -9.77 -8.00 35.00
C ASP A 501 -8.53 -8.50 34.25
N LEU A 502 -7.37 -8.52 34.92
CA LEU A 502 -6.09 -9.05 34.39
C LEU A 502 -6.03 -10.57 34.45
N VAL A 503 -6.74 -11.17 35.41
CA VAL A 503 -6.79 -12.62 35.65
C VAL A 503 -8.09 -13.27 35.18
N ALA A 504 -8.92 -12.53 34.44
CA ALA A 504 -10.14 -13.03 33.85
C ALA A 504 -9.85 -14.20 32.89
N ASP A 505 -10.64 -15.27 33.00
CA ASP A 505 -10.52 -16.44 32.13
C ASP A 505 -11.02 -16.10 30.72
N PRO A 506 -10.15 -16.11 29.69
CA PRO A 506 -10.55 -15.74 28.33
C PRO A 506 -11.63 -16.68 27.76
N VAL A 507 -11.69 -17.94 28.20
CA VAL A 507 -12.74 -18.88 27.76
C VAL A 507 -14.11 -18.44 28.25
N GLU A 508 -14.20 -17.98 29.50
CA GLU A 508 -15.45 -17.50 30.07
C GLU A 508 -15.86 -16.15 29.49
N VAL A 509 -14.89 -15.26 29.24
CA VAL A 509 -15.15 -13.98 28.55
C VAL A 509 -15.77 -14.23 27.18
N VAL A 510 -15.21 -15.15 26.39
CA VAL A 510 -15.75 -15.50 25.07
C VAL A 510 -17.12 -16.18 25.16
N ARG A 511 -17.31 -17.10 26.12
CA ARG A 511 -18.62 -17.77 26.34
C ARG A 511 -19.72 -16.79 26.74
N ALA A 512 -19.37 -15.72 27.45
CA ALA A 512 -20.31 -14.69 27.87
C ALA A 512 -20.66 -13.70 26.74
N MET A 513 -19.96 -13.73 25.60
CA MET A 513 -20.28 -12.87 24.47
C MET A 513 -21.64 -13.25 23.87
N PRO A 514 -22.41 -12.28 23.36
CA PRO A 514 -23.67 -12.58 22.65
C PRO A 514 -23.50 -13.54 21.48
N GLN A 515 -22.35 -13.45 20.79
CA GLN A 515 -21.96 -14.34 19.69
C GLN A 515 -20.50 -14.77 19.91
N PRO A 516 -20.26 -15.90 20.60
CA PRO A 516 -18.91 -16.41 20.81
C PRO A 516 -18.17 -16.64 19.48
N GLY A 517 -17.00 -16.01 19.33
CA GLY A 517 -16.20 -16.11 18.11
C GLY A 517 -16.53 -15.10 17.01
N ALA A 518 -17.47 -14.18 17.23
CA ALA A 518 -17.75 -13.11 16.28
C ALA A 518 -16.52 -12.20 16.07
N ARG A 519 -16.27 -11.80 14.82
CA ARG A 519 -15.19 -10.87 14.45
C ARG A 519 -15.30 -9.55 15.23
N HIS A 520 -14.21 -8.78 15.29
CA HIS A 520 -14.21 -7.47 15.94
C HIS A 520 -15.04 -6.45 15.14
N ASP A 521 -15.97 -5.76 15.82
CA ASP A 521 -16.96 -4.88 15.17
C ASP A 521 -16.33 -3.66 14.47
N GLY A 522 -15.17 -3.21 14.96
CA GLY A 522 -14.37 -2.13 14.36
C GLY A 522 -13.43 -2.55 13.23
N ILE A 523 -13.43 -3.82 12.79
CA ILE A 523 -12.57 -4.30 11.70
C ILE A 523 -13.45 -4.81 10.56
N ALA A 524 -13.53 -4.03 9.48
CA ALA A 524 -14.25 -4.42 8.27
C ALA A 524 -13.55 -5.58 7.56
N LEU A 525 -14.32 -6.58 7.13
CA LEU A 525 -13.83 -7.61 6.22
C LEU A 525 -13.38 -6.97 4.89
N PRO A 526 -12.44 -7.59 4.16
CA PRO A 526 -11.96 -7.03 2.90
C PRO A 526 -13.09 -6.78 1.87
N CYS A 527 -14.12 -7.62 1.84
CA CYS A 527 -15.26 -7.45 0.93
C CYS A 527 -16.19 -6.29 1.29
N ASP A 528 -16.19 -5.86 2.55
CA ASP A 528 -17.12 -4.89 3.14
C ASP A 528 -16.42 -3.57 3.48
N LEU A 529 -15.25 -3.33 2.88
CA LEU A 529 -14.41 -2.16 3.15
C LEU A 529 -15.10 -0.82 2.81
N TYR A 530 -16.07 -0.85 1.89
CA TYR A 530 -16.79 0.34 1.43
C TYR A 530 -18.28 0.22 1.74
N ALA A 531 -18.87 1.29 2.27
CA ALA A 531 -20.27 1.30 2.67
C ALA A 531 -21.25 1.35 1.49
N ASP A 532 -20.82 1.91 0.35
CA ASP A 532 -21.65 2.16 -0.83
C ASP A 532 -21.60 1.02 -1.87
N ARG A 533 -20.63 0.10 -1.75
CA ARG A 533 -20.39 -0.97 -2.72
C ARG A 533 -19.60 -2.13 -2.11
N ARG A 534 -19.75 -3.32 -2.68
CA ARG A 534 -18.89 -4.46 -2.36
C ARG A 534 -17.50 -4.32 -3.01
N ASN A 535 -16.43 -4.56 -2.26
CA ASN A 535 -15.06 -4.56 -2.78
C ASN A 535 -14.82 -5.73 -3.74
N SER A 536 -13.92 -5.56 -4.71
CA SER A 536 -13.41 -6.65 -5.54
C SER A 536 -12.59 -7.64 -4.69
N ALA A 537 -12.70 -8.94 -4.99
CA ALA A 537 -11.95 -9.98 -4.30
C ALA A 537 -10.72 -10.40 -5.11
N GLY A 538 -9.57 -10.54 -4.44
CA GLY A 538 -8.33 -11.08 -5.01
C GLY A 538 -8.18 -12.59 -4.82
N LEU A 539 -6.96 -13.08 -5.00
CA LEU A 539 -6.58 -14.49 -4.81
C LEU A 539 -5.34 -14.56 -3.91
N ASP A 540 -5.35 -15.48 -2.95
CA ASP A 540 -4.21 -15.70 -2.06
C ASP A 540 -3.14 -16.55 -2.79
N LEU A 541 -2.06 -15.89 -3.22
CA LEU A 541 -0.99 -16.52 -3.98
C LEU A 541 -0.01 -17.33 -3.11
N ALA A 542 -0.22 -17.38 -1.80
CA ALA A 542 0.50 -18.28 -0.90
C ALA A 542 -0.27 -19.58 -0.60
N SER A 543 -1.55 -19.67 -1.00
CA SER A 543 -2.38 -20.86 -0.77
C SER A 543 -2.19 -21.90 -1.88
N GLU A 544 -1.70 -23.10 -1.52
CA GLU A 544 -1.53 -24.20 -2.48
C GLU A 544 -2.86 -24.63 -3.12
N ALA A 545 -3.97 -24.58 -2.37
CA ALA A 545 -5.30 -24.92 -2.89
C ALA A 545 -5.75 -23.93 -3.98
N VAL A 546 -5.45 -22.64 -3.79
CA VAL A 546 -5.72 -21.60 -4.80
C VAL A 546 -4.83 -21.79 -6.01
N LEU A 547 -3.53 -22.02 -5.82
CA LEU A 547 -2.57 -22.21 -6.93
C LEU A 547 -2.86 -23.47 -7.75
N GLU A 548 -3.23 -24.58 -7.11
CA GLU A 548 -3.62 -25.83 -7.78
C GLU A 548 -4.87 -25.62 -8.65
N GLY A 549 -5.93 -25.05 -8.06
CA GLY A 549 -7.16 -24.74 -8.80
C GLY A 549 -6.93 -23.74 -9.94
N LEU A 550 -6.12 -22.71 -9.70
CA LEU A 550 -5.79 -21.69 -10.69
C LEU A 550 -4.96 -22.26 -11.84
N THR A 551 -3.99 -23.15 -11.57
CA THR A 551 -3.18 -23.79 -12.62
C THR A 551 -4.07 -24.47 -13.66
N VAL A 552 -5.08 -25.22 -13.22
CA VAL A 552 -6.03 -25.90 -14.11
C VAL A 552 -6.81 -24.89 -14.97
N GLN A 553 -7.29 -23.80 -14.37
CA GLN A 553 -8.06 -22.77 -15.08
C GLN A 553 -7.20 -21.99 -16.08
N LEU A 554 -5.95 -21.68 -15.74
CA LEU A 554 -5.02 -20.99 -16.65
C LEU A 554 -4.66 -21.87 -17.84
N GLN A 555 -4.39 -23.16 -17.62
CA GLN A 555 -4.17 -24.13 -18.70
C GLN A 555 -5.40 -24.25 -19.61
N ALA A 556 -6.61 -24.30 -19.05
CA ALA A 556 -7.85 -24.31 -19.83
C ALA A 556 -8.02 -23.02 -20.65
N SER A 557 -7.68 -21.86 -20.08
CA SER A 557 -7.74 -20.58 -20.79
C SER A 557 -6.78 -20.50 -21.99
N ALA A 558 -5.62 -21.16 -21.90
CA ALA A 558 -4.65 -21.22 -23.00
C ALA A 558 -5.12 -22.10 -24.17
N ALA A 559 -6.05 -23.04 -23.92
CA ALA A 559 -6.62 -23.91 -24.94
C ALA A 559 -7.88 -23.31 -25.62
N ALA A 560 -8.38 -22.18 -25.14
CA ALA A 560 -9.56 -21.53 -25.72
C ALA A 560 -9.24 -20.82 -27.06
N ASP A 561 -10.19 -20.85 -28.00
CA ASP A 561 -10.09 -20.12 -29.27
C ASP A 561 -10.52 -18.67 -29.08
N TRP A 562 -9.59 -17.82 -28.62
CA TRP A 562 -9.85 -16.41 -28.40
C TRP A 562 -9.99 -15.65 -29.72
N ARG A 563 -11.08 -14.91 -29.87
CA ARG A 563 -11.37 -14.09 -31.05
C ARG A 563 -11.88 -12.71 -30.68
N ALA A 564 -11.44 -11.71 -31.42
CA ALA A 564 -12.00 -10.36 -31.40
C ALA A 564 -12.47 -9.98 -32.82
N GLY A 565 -13.72 -9.52 -32.94
CA GLY A 565 -14.33 -9.20 -34.22
C GLY A 565 -14.83 -10.42 -35.01
N VAL A 566 -15.36 -10.16 -36.22
CA VAL A 566 -15.96 -11.18 -37.10
C VAL A 566 -15.26 -11.17 -38.46
N GLY A 567 -14.72 -12.30 -38.89
CA GLY A 567 -14.04 -12.45 -40.19
C GLY A 567 -12.73 -13.24 -40.08
N GLU A 568 -11.97 -13.28 -41.18
CA GLU A 568 -10.56 -13.71 -41.14
C GLU A 568 -9.74 -12.63 -40.41
N GLY A 569 -8.98 -13.04 -39.39
CA GLY A 569 -8.25 -12.13 -38.52
C GLY A 569 -6.76 -12.43 -38.49
N ARG A 570 -5.96 -11.43 -38.13
CA ARG A 570 -4.53 -11.62 -37.86
C ARG A 570 -4.33 -12.31 -36.51
N ALA A 571 -3.23 -13.04 -36.36
CA ALA A 571 -2.85 -13.61 -35.08
C ALA A 571 -2.48 -12.50 -34.07
N VAL A 572 -2.87 -12.70 -32.81
CA VAL A 572 -2.38 -11.96 -31.64
C VAL A 572 -1.37 -12.86 -30.95
N LEU A 573 -0.15 -12.39 -30.82
CA LEU A 573 0.98 -13.17 -30.30
C LEU A 573 1.31 -12.74 -28.87
N ASN A 574 1.79 -13.67 -28.07
CA ASN A 574 2.23 -13.37 -26.71
C ASN A 574 3.54 -12.56 -26.75
N PRO A 575 3.59 -11.33 -26.18
CA PRO A 575 4.79 -10.48 -26.25
C PRO A 575 6.01 -11.10 -25.56
N ALA A 576 5.80 -12.08 -24.67
CA ALA A 576 6.88 -12.76 -23.98
C ALA A 576 7.46 -13.94 -24.77
N ASP A 577 6.73 -14.44 -25.76
CA ASP A 577 7.15 -15.53 -26.64
C ASP A 577 6.26 -15.54 -27.89
N HIS A 578 6.73 -14.96 -29.00
CA HIS A 578 5.94 -14.80 -30.23
C HIS A 578 5.55 -16.12 -30.91
N ARG A 579 6.02 -17.27 -30.40
CA ARG A 579 5.60 -18.61 -30.85
C ARG A 579 4.26 -19.02 -30.23
N ASP A 580 3.86 -18.40 -29.12
CA ASP A 580 2.56 -18.60 -28.47
C ASP A 580 1.51 -17.69 -29.12
N VAL A 581 0.61 -18.29 -29.91
CA VAL A 581 -0.54 -17.61 -30.50
C VAL A 581 -1.66 -17.55 -29.47
N VAL A 582 -2.02 -16.34 -29.06
CA VAL A 582 -3.04 -16.11 -28.02
C VAL A 582 -4.44 -16.26 -28.59
N GLY A 583 -4.66 -15.73 -29.79
CA GLY A 583 -5.95 -15.73 -30.48
C GLY A 583 -5.87 -14.98 -31.80
N HIS A 584 -7.02 -14.57 -32.35
CA HIS A 584 -7.10 -13.84 -33.61
C HIS A 584 -8.00 -12.60 -33.51
N VAL A 585 -7.63 -11.54 -34.24
CA VAL A 585 -8.41 -10.30 -34.32
C VAL A 585 -8.75 -9.97 -35.77
N ALA A 586 -10.04 -9.78 -36.04
CA ALA A 586 -10.54 -9.20 -37.28
C ALA A 586 -10.80 -7.70 -37.05
N GLU A 587 -10.10 -6.87 -37.81
CA GLU A 587 -10.20 -5.40 -37.71
C GLU A 587 -11.31 -4.87 -38.61
N VAL A 588 -11.94 -3.77 -38.20
CA VAL A 588 -13.01 -3.14 -38.97
C VAL A 588 -12.46 -2.15 -39.98
N SER A 589 -13.18 -1.94 -41.07
CA SER A 589 -12.94 -0.85 -42.02
C SER A 589 -13.50 0.50 -41.50
N PRO A 590 -12.99 1.64 -41.99
CA PRO A 590 -13.57 2.96 -41.69
C PRO A 590 -15.06 3.07 -42.01
N GLU A 591 -15.53 2.41 -43.07
CA GLU A 591 -16.95 2.38 -43.45
C GLU A 591 -17.80 1.63 -42.41
N GLN A 592 -17.28 0.50 -41.90
CA GLN A 592 -17.92 -0.24 -40.82
C GLN A 592 -17.93 0.55 -39.51
N ALA A 593 -16.87 1.31 -39.22
CA ALA A 593 -16.81 2.22 -38.08
C ALA A 593 -17.87 3.32 -38.18
N ALA A 594 -18.04 3.94 -39.36
CA ALA A 594 -19.09 4.93 -39.60
C ALA A 594 -20.51 4.33 -39.44
N ALA A 595 -20.73 3.12 -39.95
CA ALA A 595 -22.00 2.41 -39.77
C ALA A 595 -22.29 2.09 -38.29
N ALA A 596 -21.26 1.75 -37.50
CA ALA A 596 -21.39 1.53 -36.06
C ALA A 596 -21.80 2.79 -35.31
N VAL A 597 -21.22 3.95 -35.66
CA VAL A 597 -21.60 5.25 -35.09
C VAL A 597 -23.07 5.57 -35.39
N ALA A 598 -23.53 5.31 -36.62
CA ALA A 598 -24.95 5.50 -36.98
C ALA A 598 -25.89 4.59 -36.16
N ARG A 599 -25.51 3.34 -35.90
CA ARG A 599 -26.28 2.44 -35.01
C ARG A 599 -26.32 2.93 -33.57
N ALA A 600 -25.18 3.39 -33.04
CA ALA A 600 -25.11 3.92 -31.68
C ALA A 600 -25.98 5.18 -31.52
N ALA A 601 -26.02 6.04 -32.53
CA ALA A 601 -26.88 7.23 -32.55
C ALA A 601 -28.38 6.89 -32.57
N ALA A 602 -28.76 5.73 -33.10
CA ALA A 602 -30.14 5.25 -33.12
C ALA A 602 -30.53 4.45 -31.87
N SER A 603 -29.60 4.21 -30.95
CA SER A 603 -29.85 3.40 -29.75
C SER A 603 -30.84 4.06 -28.79
N ARG A 604 -31.69 3.24 -28.17
CA ARG A 604 -32.63 3.67 -27.12
C ARG A 604 -32.06 3.56 -25.71
N TRP A 605 -30.74 3.37 -25.58
CA TRP A 605 -30.09 3.19 -24.28
C TRP A 605 -30.32 4.34 -23.29
N ALA A 606 -30.45 5.57 -23.80
CA ALA A 606 -30.76 6.75 -22.99
C ALA A 606 -32.10 6.67 -22.26
N ASP A 607 -33.08 5.92 -22.83
CA ASP A 607 -34.42 5.76 -22.27
C ASP A 607 -34.44 4.79 -21.07
N GLU A 608 -33.41 3.94 -20.94
CA GLU A 608 -33.30 2.98 -19.84
C GLU A 608 -33.03 3.71 -18.51
N PRO A 609 -33.77 3.45 -17.42
CA PRO A 609 -33.55 4.14 -16.15
C PRO A 609 -32.14 3.93 -15.58
N VAL A 610 -31.58 4.97 -14.93
CA VAL A 610 -30.24 4.93 -14.29
C VAL A 610 -30.05 3.70 -13.41
N ALA A 611 -31.04 3.36 -12.58
CA ALA A 611 -30.99 2.20 -11.70
C ALA A 611 -30.80 0.88 -12.47
N SER A 612 -31.49 0.73 -13.60
CA SER A 612 -31.41 -0.46 -14.43
C SER A 612 -30.07 -0.54 -15.18
N ARG A 613 -29.51 0.60 -15.60
CA ARG A 613 -28.14 0.66 -16.17
C ARG A 613 -27.10 0.28 -15.12
N ALA A 614 -27.21 0.81 -13.91
CA ALA A 614 -26.32 0.49 -12.78
C ALA A 614 -26.35 -1.00 -12.43
N VAL A 615 -27.53 -1.63 -12.38
CA VAL A 615 -27.66 -3.08 -12.12
C VAL A 615 -26.94 -3.93 -13.17
N ARG A 616 -26.92 -3.52 -14.45
CA ARG A 616 -26.17 -4.24 -15.50
C ARG A 616 -24.66 -4.16 -15.29
N LEU A 617 -24.13 -3.00 -14.88
CA LEU A 617 -22.72 -2.88 -14.52
C LEU A 617 -22.37 -3.80 -13.33
N GLU A 618 -23.21 -3.87 -12.31
CA GLU A 618 -22.99 -4.77 -11.16
C GLU A 618 -23.02 -6.25 -11.55
N ARG A 619 -23.93 -6.62 -12.48
CA ARG A 619 -23.95 -7.97 -13.06
C ARG A 619 -22.68 -8.28 -13.82
N ALA A 620 -22.17 -7.34 -14.62
CA ALA A 620 -20.90 -7.48 -15.32
C ALA A 620 -19.73 -7.62 -14.33
N ALA A 621 -19.75 -6.87 -13.23
CA ALA A 621 -18.74 -6.96 -12.18
C ALA A 621 -18.73 -8.35 -11.52
N ASN A 622 -19.91 -8.90 -11.25
CA ASN A 622 -20.04 -10.25 -10.71
C ASN A 622 -19.61 -11.32 -11.73
N ALA A 623 -19.90 -11.12 -13.02
CA ALA A 623 -19.44 -12.02 -14.08
C ALA A 623 -17.92 -12.01 -14.23
N MET A 624 -17.28 -10.83 -14.19
CA MET A 624 -15.82 -10.69 -14.18
C MET A 624 -15.19 -11.32 -12.94
N GLN A 625 -15.78 -11.12 -11.74
CA GLN A 625 -15.30 -11.77 -10.51
C GLN A 625 -15.34 -13.30 -10.61
N ALA A 626 -16.45 -13.85 -11.13
CA ALA A 626 -16.62 -15.29 -11.29
C ALA A 626 -15.69 -15.89 -12.35
N ARG A 627 -15.40 -15.14 -13.42
CA ARG A 627 -14.49 -15.55 -14.49
C ARG A 627 -13.05 -15.12 -14.31
N MET A 628 -12.69 -14.53 -13.15
CA MET A 628 -11.36 -13.99 -12.91
C MET A 628 -10.25 -14.95 -13.35
N PRO A 629 -10.20 -16.24 -12.93
CA PRO A 629 -9.14 -17.16 -13.36
C PRO A 629 -8.92 -17.26 -14.89
N VAL A 630 -10.00 -17.20 -15.68
CA VAL A 630 -9.93 -17.25 -17.14
C VAL A 630 -9.42 -15.93 -17.71
N LEU A 631 -9.89 -14.79 -17.17
CA LEU A 631 -9.42 -13.46 -17.56
C LEU A 631 -7.93 -13.29 -17.26
N LEU A 632 -7.44 -13.83 -16.15
CA LEU A 632 -6.01 -13.79 -15.78
C LEU A 632 -5.15 -14.42 -16.87
N GLY A 633 -5.50 -15.64 -17.32
CA GLY A 633 -4.71 -16.33 -18.33
C GLY A 633 -4.66 -15.61 -19.68
N LEU A 634 -5.76 -14.95 -20.06
CA LEU A 634 -5.79 -14.12 -21.26
C LEU A 634 -4.92 -12.87 -21.10
N ILE A 635 -5.06 -12.13 -20.00
CA ILE A 635 -4.25 -10.92 -19.72
C ILE A 635 -2.75 -11.24 -19.68
N MET A 636 -2.38 -12.33 -19.00
CA MET A 636 -0.98 -12.72 -18.85
C MET A 636 -0.34 -13.06 -20.20
N ARG A 637 -1.08 -13.72 -21.10
CA ARG A 637 -0.59 -14.12 -22.43
C ARG A 637 -0.68 -13.01 -23.47
N GLU A 638 -1.76 -12.23 -23.48
CA GLU A 638 -1.97 -11.17 -24.48
C GLU A 638 -1.13 -9.92 -24.17
N ALA A 639 -1.14 -9.47 -22.91
CA ALA A 639 -0.51 -8.21 -22.49
C ALA A 639 0.82 -8.41 -21.76
N GLY A 640 1.29 -9.66 -21.61
CA GLY A 640 2.57 -9.97 -20.95
C GLY A 640 2.61 -9.61 -19.46
N LYS A 641 1.47 -9.57 -18.77
CA LYS A 641 1.44 -9.24 -17.34
C LYS A 641 1.77 -10.44 -16.47
N SER A 642 2.41 -10.18 -15.32
CA SER A 642 2.54 -11.17 -14.25
C SER A 642 1.18 -11.43 -13.58
N LEU A 643 1.07 -12.55 -12.88
CA LEU A 643 -0.16 -12.93 -12.20
C LEU A 643 -0.67 -11.88 -11.19
N PRO A 644 0.15 -11.32 -10.27
CA PRO A 644 -0.33 -10.28 -9.35
C PRO A 644 -0.92 -9.07 -10.09
N ASN A 645 -0.31 -8.69 -11.22
CA ASN A 645 -0.77 -7.56 -12.02
C ASN A 645 -2.05 -7.85 -12.79
N ALA A 646 -2.23 -9.07 -13.29
CA ALA A 646 -3.48 -9.50 -13.89
C ALA A 646 -4.62 -9.53 -12.85
N ILE A 647 -4.35 -9.96 -11.60
CA ILE A 647 -5.34 -9.93 -10.51
C ILE A 647 -5.74 -8.50 -10.19
N ALA A 648 -4.75 -7.62 -9.99
CA ALA A 648 -5.00 -6.21 -9.71
C ALA A 648 -5.83 -5.54 -10.81
N GLU A 649 -5.56 -5.87 -12.07
CA GLU A 649 -6.30 -5.33 -13.20
C GLU A 649 -7.76 -5.81 -13.27
N VAL A 650 -8.02 -7.12 -13.09
CA VAL A 650 -9.40 -7.62 -13.06
C VAL A 650 -10.17 -7.00 -11.88
N ARG A 651 -9.52 -6.85 -10.74
CA ARG A 651 -10.09 -6.17 -9.56
C ARG A 651 -10.44 -4.71 -9.85
N GLU A 652 -9.54 -3.98 -10.48
CA GLU A 652 -9.76 -2.58 -10.86
C GLU A 652 -10.95 -2.42 -11.83
N ALA A 653 -11.10 -3.34 -12.80
CA ALA A 653 -12.26 -3.37 -13.70
C ALA A 653 -13.59 -3.60 -12.95
N ILE A 654 -13.60 -4.55 -12.01
CA ILE A 654 -14.75 -4.85 -11.13
C ILE A 654 -15.10 -3.62 -10.27
N ASP A 655 -14.08 -2.96 -9.70
CA ASP A 655 -14.27 -1.79 -8.86
C ASP A 655 -14.79 -0.60 -9.65
N PHE A 656 -14.33 -0.35 -10.89
CA PHE A 656 -14.92 0.68 -11.76
C PHE A 656 -16.41 0.44 -12.01
N LEU A 657 -16.79 -0.79 -12.37
CA LEU A 657 -18.18 -1.15 -12.62
C LEU A 657 -19.08 -0.86 -11.41
N ARG A 658 -18.64 -1.30 -10.23
CA ARG A 658 -19.40 -1.12 -8.98
C ARG A 658 -19.41 0.32 -8.50
N TYR A 659 -18.28 1.01 -8.59
CA TYR A 659 -18.15 2.42 -8.19
C TYR A 659 -19.04 3.32 -9.03
N TYR A 660 -18.98 3.21 -10.37
CA TYR A 660 -19.81 4.06 -11.23
C TYR A 660 -21.30 3.72 -11.14
N ALA A 661 -21.66 2.46 -10.88
CA ALA A 661 -23.04 2.08 -10.57
C ALA A 661 -23.55 2.76 -9.28
N ALA A 662 -22.74 2.79 -8.22
CA ALA A 662 -23.05 3.48 -6.97
C ALA A 662 -23.15 5.00 -7.15
N GLN A 663 -22.14 5.62 -7.79
CA GLN A 663 -22.11 7.07 -8.06
C GLN A 663 -23.29 7.55 -8.90
N ALA A 664 -23.64 6.83 -9.97
CA ALA A 664 -24.79 7.18 -10.80
C ALA A 664 -26.10 7.14 -10.02
N ARG A 665 -26.32 6.10 -9.20
CA ARG A 665 -27.52 6.01 -8.34
C ARG A 665 -27.59 7.13 -7.30
N ALA A 666 -26.45 7.56 -6.77
CA ALA A 666 -26.39 8.61 -5.78
C ALA A 666 -26.61 10.01 -6.37
N THR A 667 -26.22 10.24 -7.63
CA THR A 667 -26.09 11.61 -8.16
C THR A 667 -26.98 11.94 -9.37
N PHE A 668 -27.48 10.95 -10.12
CA PHE A 668 -28.19 11.23 -11.37
C PHE A 668 -29.72 11.24 -11.19
N GLY A 669 -30.35 12.28 -11.74
CA GLY A 669 -31.80 12.38 -11.89
C GLY A 669 -32.21 12.77 -13.31
N ALA A 670 -33.42 13.29 -13.49
CA ALA A 670 -33.95 13.68 -14.81
C ALA A 670 -33.14 14.79 -15.52
N ALA A 671 -32.35 15.57 -14.78
CA ALA A 671 -31.51 16.63 -15.33
C ALA A 671 -30.22 16.11 -15.99
N GLN A 672 -29.78 14.89 -15.66
CA GLN A 672 -28.55 14.27 -16.17
C GLN A 672 -28.84 13.56 -17.50
N VAL A 673 -29.10 14.37 -18.53
CA VAL A 673 -29.32 13.90 -19.90
C VAL A 673 -27.98 13.49 -20.53
N PRO A 674 -27.87 12.30 -21.16
CA PRO A 674 -26.63 11.86 -21.81
C PRO A 674 -26.21 12.79 -22.95
N LEU A 675 -24.92 12.71 -23.31
CA LEU A 675 -24.37 13.44 -24.45
C LEU A 675 -24.89 12.88 -25.78
N GLY A 676 -24.85 11.55 -25.93
CA GLY A 676 -25.11 10.82 -27.18
C GLY A 676 -24.08 9.70 -27.36
N PRO A 677 -23.73 9.29 -28.57
CA PRO A 677 -22.65 8.33 -28.82
C PRO A 677 -21.30 8.81 -28.29
N VAL A 678 -20.64 8.02 -27.44
CA VAL A 678 -19.32 8.30 -26.87
C VAL A 678 -18.31 7.30 -27.41
N VAL A 679 -17.18 7.81 -27.90
CA VAL A 679 -16.05 7.00 -28.37
C VAL A 679 -15.08 6.79 -27.21
N CYS A 680 -14.84 5.53 -26.85
CA CYS A 680 -13.89 5.14 -25.81
C CYS A 680 -12.66 4.51 -26.47
N ILE A 681 -11.49 5.17 -26.37
CA ILE A 681 -10.21 4.70 -26.87
C ILE A 681 -9.31 4.39 -25.67
N SER A 682 -8.96 3.11 -25.51
CA SER A 682 -8.21 2.62 -24.35
C SER A 682 -6.81 2.12 -24.73
N PRO A 683 -5.84 2.16 -23.80
CA PRO A 683 -4.47 1.75 -24.05
C PRO A 683 -4.28 0.23 -23.87
N TRP A 684 -3.15 -0.29 -24.35
CA TRP A 684 -2.77 -1.70 -24.23
C TRP A 684 -2.25 -2.09 -22.85
N ASN A 685 -1.86 -1.12 -22.02
CA ASN A 685 -1.15 -1.40 -20.77
C ASN A 685 -2.09 -1.67 -19.58
N PHE A 686 -3.35 -1.27 -19.67
CA PHE A 686 -4.45 -1.70 -18.81
C PHE A 686 -5.64 -2.09 -19.69
N PRO A 687 -5.47 -3.18 -20.46
CA PRO A 687 -6.36 -3.52 -21.55
C PRO A 687 -7.76 -3.97 -21.10
N LEU A 688 -7.91 -4.34 -19.81
CA LEU A 688 -9.21 -4.63 -19.22
C LEU A 688 -9.70 -3.49 -18.31
N ALA A 689 -8.87 -3.00 -17.38
CA ALA A 689 -9.32 -2.06 -16.35
C ALA A 689 -9.72 -0.70 -16.92
N ILE A 690 -8.83 -0.03 -17.66
CA ILE A 690 -9.11 1.29 -18.23
C ILE A 690 -10.18 1.18 -19.33
N PHE A 691 -10.10 0.13 -20.15
CA PHE A 691 -11.15 -0.18 -21.14
C PHE A 691 -12.53 -0.24 -20.47
N THR A 692 -12.67 -1.07 -19.45
CA THR A 692 -13.93 -1.26 -18.73
C THR A 692 -14.34 0.02 -18.01
N GLY A 693 -13.41 0.74 -17.39
CA GLY A 693 -13.69 1.98 -16.67
C GLY A 693 -14.30 3.07 -17.56
N GLN A 694 -13.70 3.31 -18.74
CA GLN A 694 -14.23 4.28 -19.71
C GLN A 694 -15.61 3.85 -20.23
N VAL A 695 -15.74 2.59 -20.66
CA VAL A 695 -16.98 2.03 -21.21
C VAL A 695 -18.11 2.07 -20.16
N ALA A 696 -17.84 1.63 -18.94
CA ALA A 696 -18.81 1.60 -17.85
C ALA A 696 -19.32 2.99 -17.49
N ALA A 697 -18.43 3.98 -17.37
CA ALA A 697 -18.80 5.36 -17.07
C ALA A 697 -19.73 5.96 -18.13
N ALA A 698 -19.40 5.78 -19.42
CA ALA A 698 -20.22 6.27 -20.51
C ALA A 698 -21.60 5.57 -20.56
N LEU A 699 -21.62 4.25 -20.44
CA LEU A 699 -22.85 3.45 -20.43
C LEU A 699 -23.77 3.83 -19.27
N VAL A 700 -23.27 3.90 -18.04
CA VAL A 700 -24.13 4.20 -16.88
C VAL A 700 -24.68 5.64 -16.96
N ALA A 701 -23.94 6.55 -17.59
CA ALA A 701 -24.41 7.89 -17.87
C ALA A 701 -25.50 7.97 -18.96
N GLY A 702 -25.80 6.85 -19.64
CA GLY A 702 -26.86 6.74 -20.65
C GLY A 702 -26.37 6.92 -22.08
N ASN A 703 -25.06 6.98 -22.32
CA ASN A 703 -24.46 7.12 -23.63
C ASN A 703 -24.30 5.74 -24.30
N ALA A 704 -24.59 5.65 -25.60
CA ALA A 704 -24.15 4.51 -26.39
C ALA A 704 -22.64 4.61 -26.64
N VAL A 705 -21.93 3.49 -26.66
CA VAL A 705 -20.46 3.43 -26.64
C VAL A 705 -19.89 2.73 -27.86
N LEU A 706 -18.88 3.38 -28.45
CA LEU A 706 -18.04 2.84 -29.51
C LEU A 706 -16.67 2.58 -28.89
N ALA A 707 -16.39 1.33 -28.55
CA ALA A 707 -15.19 0.94 -27.83
C ALA A 707 -14.09 0.52 -28.82
N LYS A 708 -13.03 1.33 -28.92
CA LYS A 708 -11.82 1.05 -29.71
C LYS A 708 -10.69 0.66 -28.75
N PRO A 709 -10.38 -0.64 -28.58
CA PRO A 709 -9.23 -1.05 -27.79
C PRO A 709 -7.92 -0.77 -28.53
N ALA A 710 -6.80 -0.77 -27.82
CA ALA A 710 -5.49 -0.80 -28.43
C ALA A 710 -5.31 -2.05 -29.32
N GLU A 711 -4.61 -1.89 -30.44
CA GLU A 711 -4.37 -2.94 -31.42
C GLU A 711 -3.56 -4.11 -30.87
N GLU A 712 -2.78 -3.90 -29.82
CA GLU A 712 -1.98 -4.93 -29.17
C GLU A 712 -2.83 -5.89 -28.30
N THR A 713 -3.96 -5.41 -27.77
CA THR A 713 -4.76 -6.15 -26.77
C THR A 713 -6.27 -6.22 -27.07
N PRO A 714 -6.69 -6.70 -28.26
CA PRO A 714 -8.08 -6.72 -28.67
C PRO A 714 -8.91 -7.87 -28.04
N LEU A 715 -8.30 -8.99 -27.64
CA LEU A 715 -8.99 -10.20 -27.20
C LEU A 715 -9.63 -10.01 -25.81
N ILE A 716 -8.88 -9.45 -24.85
CA ILE A 716 -9.42 -9.17 -23.53
C ILE A 716 -10.52 -8.10 -23.56
N ALA A 717 -10.40 -7.12 -24.46
CA ALA A 717 -11.45 -6.14 -24.72
C ALA A 717 -12.71 -6.80 -25.28
N ALA A 718 -12.55 -7.76 -26.20
CA ALA A 718 -13.68 -8.55 -26.72
C ALA A 718 -14.37 -9.36 -25.62
N GLU A 719 -13.60 -9.99 -24.73
CA GLU A 719 -14.17 -10.72 -23.58
C GLU A 719 -14.91 -9.79 -22.61
N ALA A 720 -14.40 -8.58 -22.36
CA ALA A 720 -15.07 -7.58 -21.54
C ALA A 720 -16.41 -7.14 -22.15
N VAL A 721 -16.45 -6.89 -23.46
CA VAL A 721 -17.68 -6.55 -24.19
C VAL A 721 -18.67 -7.71 -24.18
N ARG A 722 -18.20 -8.94 -24.37
CA ARG A 722 -19.02 -10.16 -24.27
C ARG A 722 -19.69 -10.26 -22.89
N LEU A 723 -18.93 -10.03 -21.81
CA LEU A 723 -19.45 -10.04 -20.44
C LEU A 723 -20.44 -8.91 -20.16
N LEU A 724 -20.24 -7.72 -20.73
CA LEU A 724 -21.18 -6.61 -20.62
C LEU A 724 -22.50 -6.91 -21.35
N HIS A 725 -22.45 -7.55 -22.52
CA HIS A 725 -23.64 -8.02 -23.22
C HIS A 725 -24.38 -9.11 -22.43
N GLU A 726 -23.67 -10.10 -21.90
CA GLU A 726 -24.25 -11.13 -21.01
C GLU A 726 -24.91 -10.51 -19.77
N ALA A 727 -24.35 -9.41 -19.26
CA ALA A 727 -24.92 -8.67 -18.14
C ALA A 727 -26.17 -7.85 -18.50
N GLY A 728 -26.49 -7.74 -19.79
CA GLY A 728 -27.71 -7.13 -20.33
C GLY A 728 -27.51 -5.78 -21.01
N VAL A 729 -26.27 -5.38 -21.32
CA VAL A 729 -26.00 -4.19 -22.15
C VAL A 729 -26.36 -4.52 -23.62
N PRO A 730 -27.24 -3.75 -24.28
CA PRO A 730 -27.62 -4.00 -25.67
C PRO A 730 -26.45 -3.85 -26.67
N GLU A 731 -26.48 -4.59 -27.77
CA GLU A 731 -25.45 -4.55 -28.84
C GLU A 731 -25.40 -3.20 -29.58
N ASP A 732 -26.52 -2.48 -29.66
CA ASP A 732 -26.58 -1.13 -30.22
C ASP A 732 -26.03 -0.08 -29.24
N ALA A 733 -26.07 -0.37 -27.94
CA ALA A 733 -25.56 0.49 -26.87
C ALA A 733 -24.05 0.32 -26.63
N LEU A 734 -23.46 -0.82 -26.97
CA LEU A 734 -22.02 -1.07 -26.86
C LEU A 734 -21.53 -1.84 -28.08
N GLN A 735 -20.61 -1.25 -28.83
CA GLN A 735 -20.01 -1.88 -30.01
C GLN A 735 -18.49 -1.90 -29.87
N LEU A 736 -17.86 -3.04 -30.18
CA LEU A 736 -16.40 -3.19 -30.21
C LEU A 736 -15.87 -2.95 -31.63
N LEU A 737 -14.89 -2.07 -31.78
CA LEU A 737 -14.31 -1.67 -33.05
C LEU A 737 -12.79 -1.89 -32.99
N CYS A 738 -12.34 -3.10 -33.32
CA CYS A 738 -10.91 -3.43 -33.37
C CYS A 738 -10.25 -2.84 -34.61
N GLY A 739 -9.04 -2.30 -34.44
CA GLY A 739 -8.26 -1.70 -35.52
C GLY A 739 -7.15 -0.82 -34.96
N ASP A 740 -6.42 -0.14 -35.84
CA ASP A 740 -5.34 0.77 -35.47
C ASP A 740 -5.84 2.20 -35.20
N GLY A 741 -4.91 3.15 -35.13
CA GLY A 741 -5.22 4.57 -34.95
C GLY A 741 -6.13 5.18 -36.03
N ALA A 742 -6.17 4.65 -37.26
CA ALA A 742 -7.04 5.17 -38.31
C ALA A 742 -8.51 4.91 -38.00
N ILE A 743 -8.84 3.77 -37.38
CA ILE A 743 -10.20 3.48 -36.90
C ILE A 743 -10.58 4.41 -35.74
N GLY A 744 -9.66 4.66 -34.82
CA GLY A 744 -9.85 5.67 -33.77
C GLY A 744 -10.16 7.06 -34.36
N ALA A 745 -9.38 7.51 -35.34
CA ALA A 745 -9.60 8.77 -36.03
C ALA A 745 -10.93 8.81 -36.79
N ALA A 746 -11.34 7.73 -37.45
CA ALA A 746 -12.62 7.65 -38.14
C ALA A 746 -13.80 7.82 -37.17
N LEU A 747 -13.76 7.17 -36.00
CA LEU A 747 -14.77 7.28 -34.94
C LEU A 747 -14.82 8.71 -34.36
N VAL A 748 -13.67 9.31 -34.07
CA VAL A 748 -13.56 10.70 -33.61
C VAL A 748 -14.07 11.69 -34.68
N GLY A 749 -13.93 11.36 -35.96
CA GLY A 749 -14.35 12.19 -37.09
C GLY A 749 -15.83 12.10 -37.45
N ALA A 750 -16.54 11.07 -36.99
CA ALA A 750 -17.93 10.81 -37.37
C ALA A 750 -18.91 11.83 -36.77
N GLU A 751 -19.82 12.39 -37.59
CA GLU A 751 -20.69 13.53 -37.26
C GLU A 751 -21.52 13.35 -35.98
N GLN A 752 -21.94 12.13 -35.66
CA GLN A 752 -22.80 11.83 -34.51
C GLN A 752 -22.04 11.63 -33.19
N THR A 753 -20.70 11.55 -33.21
CA THR A 753 -19.88 11.44 -32.00
C THR A 753 -20.11 12.64 -31.09
N ALA A 754 -20.59 12.38 -29.88
CA ALA A 754 -21.00 13.39 -28.90
C ALA A 754 -20.03 13.54 -27.72
N GLY A 755 -19.03 12.65 -27.60
CA GLY A 755 -17.95 12.74 -26.62
C GLY A 755 -16.84 11.74 -26.93
N VAL A 756 -15.64 12.03 -26.43
CA VAL A 756 -14.46 11.15 -26.56
C VAL A 756 -13.81 10.96 -25.19
N MET A 757 -13.61 9.70 -24.83
CA MET A 757 -12.80 9.28 -23.68
C MET A 757 -11.55 8.61 -24.23
N PHE A 758 -10.39 9.20 -23.99
CA PHE A 758 -9.12 8.74 -24.49
C PHE A 758 -8.15 8.50 -23.33
N THR A 759 -7.44 7.38 -23.38
CA THR A 759 -6.27 7.17 -22.55
C THR A 759 -5.12 6.61 -23.38
N GLY A 760 -3.98 7.32 -23.38
CA GLY A 760 -2.84 6.99 -24.24
C GLY A 760 -1.77 8.09 -24.25
N SER A 761 -1.03 8.25 -25.35
CA SER A 761 0.05 9.26 -25.41
C SER A 761 -0.47 10.69 -25.53
N THR A 762 0.29 11.65 -25.01
CA THR A 762 0.00 13.09 -25.11
C THR A 762 -0.06 13.55 -26.58
N GLU A 763 0.77 12.97 -27.44
CA GLU A 763 0.80 13.26 -28.88
C GLU A 763 -0.52 12.88 -29.57
N VAL A 764 -1.04 11.67 -29.33
CA VAL A 764 -2.30 11.23 -29.92
C VAL A 764 -3.48 12.01 -29.36
N ALA A 765 -3.48 12.33 -28.06
CA ALA A 765 -4.52 13.15 -27.45
C ALA A 765 -4.60 14.56 -28.08
N ARG A 766 -3.46 15.17 -28.43
CA ARG A 766 -3.41 16.45 -29.17
C ARG A 766 -3.96 16.32 -30.60
N LEU A 767 -3.72 15.19 -31.28
CA LEU A 767 -4.33 14.93 -32.59
C LEU A 767 -5.86 14.84 -32.49
N ILE A 768 -6.38 14.14 -31.47
CA ILE A 768 -7.82 14.04 -31.20
C ILE A 768 -8.40 15.42 -30.89
N GLN A 769 -7.75 16.23 -30.05
CA GLN A 769 -8.20 17.59 -29.73
C GLN A 769 -8.30 18.46 -31.00
N ARG A 770 -7.28 18.42 -31.88
CA ARG A 770 -7.29 19.15 -33.15
C ARG A 770 -8.41 18.70 -34.08
N GLN A 771 -8.67 17.39 -34.13
CA GLN A 771 -9.75 16.84 -34.94
C GLN A 771 -11.13 17.29 -34.43
N LEU A 772 -11.31 17.36 -33.11
CA LEU A 772 -12.55 17.85 -32.48
C LEU A 772 -12.73 19.36 -32.59
N ALA A 773 -11.65 20.14 -32.76
CA ALA A 773 -11.70 21.60 -32.71
C ALA A 773 -12.62 22.24 -33.77
N GLY A 774 -12.82 21.58 -34.92
CA GLY A 774 -13.74 22.04 -35.96
C GLY A 774 -15.22 21.70 -35.72
N ARG A 775 -15.52 20.98 -34.63
CA ARG A 775 -16.81 20.31 -34.41
C ARG A 775 -17.53 20.82 -33.16
N LEU A 776 -18.86 20.78 -33.21
CA LEU A 776 -19.75 21.13 -32.11
C LEU A 776 -20.85 20.07 -31.97
N SER A 777 -21.41 19.96 -30.77
CA SER A 777 -22.62 19.17 -30.51
C SER A 777 -23.83 19.75 -31.24
N ALA A 778 -24.95 19.02 -31.23
CA ALA A 778 -26.22 19.50 -31.79
C ALA A 778 -26.71 20.80 -31.14
N GLU A 779 -26.33 21.05 -29.88
CA GLU A 779 -26.64 22.28 -29.13
C GLU A 779 -25.60 23.40 -29.35
N GLY A 780 -24.66 23.21 -30.28
CA GLY A 780 -23.61 24.19 -30.57
C GLY A 780 -22.52 24.30 -29.51
N LYS A 781 -22.34 23.26 -28.68
CA LYS A 781 -21.33 23.21 -27.60
C LYS A 781 -20.08 22.46 -28.03
N PRO A 782 -18.90 22.70 -27.39
CA PRO A 782 -17.73 21.85 -27.58
C PRO A 782 -18.04 20.38 -27.28
N ILE A 783 -17.58 19.47 -28.13
CA ILE A 783 -17.64 18.03 -27.86
C ILE A 783 -16.68 17.71 -26.69
N PRO A 784 -17.14 17.11 -25.58
CA PRO A 784 -16.27 16.77 -24.46
C PRO A 784 -15.17 15.79 -24.85
N LEU A 785 -13.93 16.12 -24.48
CA LEU A 785 -12.77 15.24 -24.51
C LEU A 785 -12.29 15.04 -23.06
N ILE A 786 -12.28 13.78 -22.61
CA ILE A 786 -11.53 13.35 -21.42
C ILE A 786 -10.28 12.66 -21.96
N ALA A 787 -9.11 13.25 -21.74
CA ALA A 787 -7.84 12.72 -22.20
C ALA A 787 -6.90 12.53 -21.01
N GLU A 788 -6.71 11.27 -20.61
CA GLU A 788 -5.71 10.87 -19.61
C GLU A 788 -4.46 10.38 -20.33
N THR A 789 -3.29 10.88 -19.94
CA THR A 789 -2.04 10.68 -20.71
C THR A 789 -0.86 10.34 -19.80
N GLY A 790 0.37 10.45 -20.32
CA GLY A 790 1.59 9.99 -19.68
C GLY A 790 2.08 10.83 -18.50
N GLY A 791 3.22 10.44 -17.92
CA GLY A 791 3.82 11.15 -16.78
C GLY A 791 5.34 10.99 -16.70
N GLN A 792 6.03 12.06 -16.28
CA GLN A 792 7.42 12.02 -15.86
C GLN A 792 7.50 11.92 -14.32
N ASN A 793 6.97 10.81 -13.78
CA ASN A 793 6.70 10.67 -12.35
C ASN A 793 7.99 10.63 -11.52
N ALA A 794 8.02 11.38 -10.42
CA ALA A 794 9.18 11.49 -9.55
C ALA A 794 8.88 10.97 -8.13
N MET A 795 9.91 10.46 -7.45
CA MET A 795 9.88 10.14 -6.03
C MET A 795 11.04 10.85 -5.35
N VAL A 796 10.76 11.64 -4.32
CA VAL A 796 11.78 12.30 -3.50
C VAL A 796 11.99 11.52 -2.22
N VAL A 797 13.25 11.23 -1.89
CA VAL A 797 13.65 10.50 -0.70
C VAL A 797 14.67 11.34 0.06
N ASP A 798 14.31 11.73 1.28
CA ASP A 798 15.24 12.38 2.20
C ASP A 798 15.98 11.39 3.10
N SER A 799 16.93 11.87 3.88
CA SER A 799 17.77 11.03 4.74
C SER A 799 17.06 10.43 5.96
N SER A 800 15.80 10.81 6.23
CA SER A 800 15.00 10.25 7.34
C SER A 800 14.26 8.97 6.94
N ALA A 801 14.20 8.67 5.63
CA ALA A 801 13.53 7.50 5.11
C ALA A 801 14.28 6.18 5.44
N LEU A 802 13.54 5.08 5.58
CA LEU A 802 14.12 3.75 5.75
C LEU A 802 14.49 3.18 4.37
N ALA A 803 15.78 2.87 4.15
CA ALA A 803 16.31 2.46 2.85
C ALA A 803 15.62 1.20 2.30
N GLU A 804 15.35 0.21 3.16
CA GLU A 804 14.72 -1.06 2.81
C GLU A 804 13.29 -0.85 2.27
N GLN A 805 12.51 0.04 2.91
CA GLN A 805 11.17 0.43 2.43
C GLN A 805 11.26 1.18 1.10
N VAL A 806 12.18 2.15 1.01
CA VAL A 806 12.40 2.94 -0.22
C VAL A 806 12.75 2.00 -1.38
N VAL A 807 13.68 1.07 -1.20
CA VAL A 807 14.10 0.16 -2.26
C VAL A 807 12.95 -0.76 -2.69
N ALA A 808 12.18 -1.32 -1.75
CA ALA A 808 11.02 -2.14 -2.08
C ALA A 808 9.98 -1.33 -2.91
N ASP A 809 9.66 -0.11 -2.48
CA ASP A 809 8.69 0.75 -3.16
C ASP A 809 9.19 1.27 -4.51
N VAL A 810 10.49 1.55 -4.64
CA VAL A 810 11.13 1.93 -5.90
C VAL A 810 11.13 0.76 -6.89
N ILE A 811 11.49 -0.44 -6.44
CA ILE A 811 11.49 -1.65 -7.29
C ILE A 811 10.08 -1.89 -7.84
N ALA A 812 9.07 -1.87 -6.96
CA ALA A 812 7.68 -2.00 -7.35
C ALA A 812 7.26 -0.88 -8.32
N SER A 813 7.56 0.38 -7.99
CA SER A 813 7.07 1.51 -8.78
C SER A 813 7.73 1.63 -10.16
N ALA A 814 9.00 1.26 -10.30
CA ALA A 814 9.76 1.48 -11.53
C ALA A 814 9.73 0.28 -12.49
N PHE A 815 9.71 -0.94 -11.96
CA PHE A 815 9.93 -2.15 -12.76
C PHE A 815 8.73 -3.10 -12.82
N ASP A 816 7.73 -2.94 -11.95
CA ASP A 816 6.48 -3.69 -12.07
C ASP A 816 5.85 -3.49 -13.46
N SER A 817 5.32 -4.57 -14.04
CA SER A 817 4.76 -4.56 -15.40
C SER A 817 5.76 -4.06 -16.45
N ALA A 818 7.06 -4.30 -16.24
CA ALA A 818 8.17 -3.76 -17.04
C ALA A 818 8.13 -2.23 -17.15
N GLY A 819 7.70 -1.52 -16.10
CA GLY A 819 7.59 -0.06 -16.10
C GLY A 819 6.51 0.49 -17.05
N GLN A 820 5.61 -0.36 -17.55
CA GLN A 820 4.57 0.00 -18.52
C GLN A 820 3.29 0.49 -17.83
N ARG A 821 3.42 1.22 -16.72
CA ARG A 821 2.31 1.93 -16.07
C ARG A 821 2.49 3.41 -16.32
N CYS A 822 1.41 4.14 -16.59
CA CYS A 822 1.46 5.60 -16.62
C CYS A 822 1.89 6.19 -15.26
N SER A 823 1.62 5.47 -14.17
CA SER A 823 2.08 5.79 -12.80
C SER A 823 3.48 5.29 -12.44
N ALA A 824 4.19 4.61 -13.35
CA ALA A 824 5.50 4.06 -13.01
C ALA A 824 6.51 5.17 -12.65
N LEU A 825 7.34 4.89 -11.66
CA LEU A 825 8.39 5.81 -11.21
C LEU A 825 9.45 5.97 -12.30
N ARG A 826 9.62 7.21 -12.78
CA ARG A 826 10.60 7.54 -13.83
C ARG A 826 11.87 8.15 -13.26
N VAL A 827 11.75 8.95 -12.20
CA VAL A 827 12.87 9.66 -11.57
C VAL A 827 12.87 9.49 -10.05
N LEU A 828 13.86 8.78 -9.54
CA LEU A 828 14.16 8.73 -8.11
C LEU A 828 15.14 9.84 -7.75
N CYS A 829 14.71 10.76 -6.88
CA CYS A 829 15.53 11.84 -6.36
C CYS A 829 15.99 11.49 -4.95
N LEU A 830 17.28 11.19 -4.80
CA LEU A 830 17.88 10.79 -3.52
C LEU A 830 18.65 11.97 -2.91
N GLN A 831 18.44 12.20 -1.62
CA GLN A 831 19.27 13.15 -0.89
C GLN A 831 20.72 12.65 -0.85
N GLU A 832 21.68 13.55 -1.08
CA GLU A 832 23.10 13.25 -1.29
C GLU A 832 23.69 12.30 -0.23
N GLU A 833 23.37 12.51 1.04
CA GLU A 833 23.96 11.79 2.17
C GLU A 833 23.55 10.32 2.26
N VAL A 834 22.42 9.93 1.66
CA VAL A 834 21.91 8.54 1.67
C VAL A 834 21.96 7.88 0.30
N ALA A 835 22.27 8.64 -0.75
CA ALA A 835 22.15 8.20 -2.12
C ALA A 835 23.01 6.96 -2.44
N ASP A 836 24.27 6.89 -1.98
CA ASP A 836 25.15 5.75 -2.28
C ASP A 836 24.68 4.44 -1.63
N ARG A 837 24.29 4.49 -0.35
CA ARG A 837 23.75 3.32 0.38
C ARG A 837 22.48 2.82 -0.29
N THR A 838 21.53 3.72 -0.53
CA THR A 838 20.23 3.36 -1.12
C THR A 838 20.39 2.86 -2.56
N LEU A 839 21.28 3.46 -3.35
CA LEU A 839 21.54 3.04 -4.72
C LEU A 839 22.26 1.68 -4.79
N ALA A 840 23.17 1.39 -3.85
CA ALA A 840 23.80 0.07 -3.75
C ALA A 840 22.77 -1.02 -3.42
N MET A 841 21.91 -0.77 -2.43
CA MET A 841 20.81 -1.68 -2.07
C MET A 841 19.81 -1.86 -3.22
N LEU A 842 19.43 -0.77 -3.89
CA LEU A 842 18.55 -0.80 -5.05
C LEU A 842 19.11 -1.66 -6.19
N LYS A 843 20.39 -1.49 -6.52
CA LYS A 843 21.06 -2.30 -7.55
C LYS A 843 21.17 -3.76 -7.14
N GLY A 844 21.40 -4.05 -5.86
CA GLY A 844 21.38 -5.42 -5.34
C GLY A 844 20.00 -6.05 -5.46
N ALA A 845 18.94 -5.34 -5.08
CA ALA A 845 17.56 -5.81 -5.20
C ALA A 845 17.14 -6.02 -6.66
N LEU A 846 17.62 -5.16 -7.57
CA LEU A 846 17.38 -5.27 -9.01
C LEU A 846 17.89 -6.60 -9.58
N GLN A 847 19.05 -7.09 -9.11
CA GLN A 847 19.62 -8.38 -9.54
C GLN A 847 18.79 -9.59 -9.07
N GLU A 848 17.92 -9.41 -8.09
CA GLU A 848 17.09 -10.49 -7.55
C GLU A 848 15.78 -10.69 -8.32
N LEU A 849 15.47 -9.80 -9.28
CA LEU A 849 14.27 -9.90 -10.12
C LEU A 849 14.42 -11.01 -11.16
N ARG A 850 13.41 -11.85 -11.30
CA ARG A 850 13.29 -12.82 -12.39
C ARG A 850 12.55 -12.20 -13.57
N ILE A 851 13.25 -12.10 -14.69
CA ILE A 851 12.70 -11.64 -15.97
C ILE A 851 12.38 -12.86 -16.83
N GLY A 852 11.21 -12.88 -17.45
CA GLY A 852 10.85 -13.99 -18.32
C GLY A 852 9.40 -14.02 -18.77
N ARG A 853 8.99 -15.16 -19.33
CA ARG A 853 7.60 -15.40 -19.75
C ARG A 853 6.68 -15.49 -18.54
N THR A 854 5.61 -14.72 -18.56
CA THR A 854 4.77 -14.49 -17.37
C THR A 854 3.80 -15.62 -17.06
N ASP A 855 3.87 -16.76 -17.75
CA ASP A 855 3.08 -17.96 -17.46
C ASP A 855 3.64 -18.81 -16.31
N ALA A 856 4.53 -18.24 -15.51
CA ALA A 856 5.07 -18.80 -14.27
C ALA A 856 4.98 -17.78 -13.11
N LEU A 857 4.63 -18.27 -11.92
CA LEU A 857 4.46 -17.46 -10.71
C LEU A 857 5.77 -16.80 -10.25
N ASN A 858 6.91 -17.41 -10.58
CA ASN A 858 8.23 -16.95 -10.16
C ASN A 858 8.80 -15.81 -11.03
N VAL A 859 8.05 -15.30 -12.02
CA VAL A 859 8.47 -14.19 -12.87
C VAL A 859 7.97 -12.88 -12.29
N ASP A 860 8.90 -11.97 -12.02
CA ASP A 860 8.61 -10.65 -11.46
C ASP A 860 8.36 -9.62 -12.57
N VAL A 861 9.17 -9.66 -13.64
CA VAL A 861 9.11 -8.69 -14.75
C VAL A 861 8.89 -9.42 -16.07
N GLY A 862 7.80 -9.05 -16.74
CA GLY A 862 7.43 -9.56 -18.05
C GLY A 862 8.08 -8.81 -19.23
N PRO A 863 7.61 -9.05 -20.47
CA PRO A 863 8.08 -8.37 -21.67
C PRO A 863 7.57 -6.91 -21.73
N VAL A 864 8.16 -6.14 -22.64
CA VAL A 864 7.50 -4.96 -23.19
C VAL A 864 6.56 -5.37 -24.31
N ILE A 865 5.53 -4.56 -24.59
CA ILE A 865 4.38 -4.98 -25.40
C ILE A 865 4.72 -5.29 -26.87
N THR A 866 5.70 -4.59 -27.46
CA THR A 866 6.04 -4.73 -28.88
C THR A 866 7.52 -4.50 -29.13
N ALA A 867 7.99 -4.95 -30.31
CA ALA A 867 9.35 -4.68 -30.78
C ALA A 867 9.61 -3.18 -31.01
N GLU A 868 8.58 -2.40 -31.35
CA GLU A 868 8.70 -0.93 -31.46
C GLU A 868 8.96 -0.30 -30.09
N ALA A 869 8.20 -0.71 -29.07
CA ALA A 869 8.42 -0.27 -27.69
C ALA A 869 9.83 -0.62 -27.23
N GLN A 870 10.27 -1.88 -27.44
CA GLN A 870 11.62 -2.33 -27.14
C GLN A 870 12.69 -1.44 -27.79
N ALA A 871 12.60 -1.24 -29.11
CA ALA A 871 13.58 -0.46 -29.85
C ALA A 871 13.61 1.02 -29.44
N ASN A 872 12.47 1.60 -29.06
CA ASN A 872 12.40 2.96 -28.55
C ASN A 872 13.12 3.09 -27.20
N ILE A 873 12.82 2.18 -26.27
CA ILE A 873 13.42 2.19 -24.93
C ILE A 873 14.93 1.94 -25.00
N GLU A 874 15.37 0.94 -25.76
CA GLU A 874 16.80 0.64 -25.94
C GLU A 874 17.56 1.81 -26.57
N ARG A 875 16.96 2.51 -27.54
CA ARG A 875 17.54 3.72 -28.14
C ARG A 875 17.75 4.83 -27.10
N HIS A 876 16.80 5.03 -26.19
CA HIS A 876 16.95 5.98 -25.09
C HIS A 876 18.10 5.58 -24.15
N VAL A 877 18.17 4.31 -23.76
CA VAL A 877 19.23 3.79 -22.88
C VAL A 877 20.61 4.01 -23.52
N GLU A 878 20.77 3.69 -24.79
CA GLU A 878 22.04 3.87 -25.49
C GLU A 878 22.37 5.35 -25.75
N ALA A 879 21.37 6.21 -25.98
CA ALA A 879 21.59 7.65 -26.07
C ALA A 879 22.09 8.23 -24.73
N MET A 880 21.54 7.78 -23.60
CA MET A 880 22.01 8.18 -22.27
C MET A 880 23.42 7.66 -21.97
N ARG A 881 23.72 6.41 -22.34
CA ARG A 881 25.08 5.84 -22.24
C ARG A 881 26.09 6.64 -23.07
N ALA A 882 25.74 6.99 -24.31
CA ALA A 882 26.57 7.78 -25.21
C ALA A 882 26.83 9.21 -24.70
N ARG A 883 25.89 9.78 -23.92
CA ARG A 883 26.05 11.07 -23.22
C ARG A 883 26.94 10.99 -21.97
N GLY A 884 27.42 9.80 -21.60
CA GLY A 884 28.30 9.59 -20.45
C GLY A 884 27.58 9.32 -19.14
N HIS A 885 26.25 9.12 -19.14
CA HIS A 885 25.52 8.72 -17.94
C HIS A 885 25.87 7.29 -17.55
N LYS A 886 25.90 7.02 -16.24
CA LYS A 886 26.15 5.68 -15.72
C LYS A 886 24.89 4.83 -15.82
N VAL A 887 24.97 3.77 -16.62
CA VAL A 887 23.86 2.86 -16.90
C VAL A 887 24.16 1.49 -16.27
N SER A 888 23.25 1.00 -15.42
CA SER A 888 23.30 -0.33 -14.80
C SER A 888 22.11 -1.15 -15.28
N GLN A 889 22.33 -2.38 -15.74
CA GLN A 889 21.29 -3.27 -16.26
C GLN A 889 21.43 -4.68 -15.68
N VAL A 890 20.31 -5.37 -15.54
CA VAL A 890 20.29 -6.83 -15.27
C VAL A 890 20.47 -7.57 -16.60
N ALA A 891 21.15 -8.70 -16.58
CA ALA A 891 21.26 -9.55 -17.77
C ALA A 891 19.89 -10.18 -18.09
N LEU A 892 19.49 -10.14 -19.36
CA LEU A 892 18.32 -10.88 -19.82
C LEU A 892 18.67 -12.38 -19.95
N PRO A 893 17.84 -13.28 -19.39
CA PRO A 893 18.00 -14.71 -19.62
C PRO A 893 17.86 -15.10 -21.10
N GLU A 894 18.46 -16.22 -21.52
CA GLU A 894 18.36 -16.72 -22.90
C GLU A 894 16.91 -16.97 -23.35
N ASP A 895 16.04 -17.39 -22.42
CA ASP A 895 14.63 -17.65 -22.68
C ASP A 895 13.84 -16.41 -23.13
N CYS A 896 14.36 -15.20 -22.89
CA CYS A 896 13.77 -13.95 -23.36
C CYS A 896 13.96 -13.73 -24.88
N ALA A 897 14.81 -14.50 -25.57
CA ALA A 897 15.14 -14.29 -26.97
C ALA A 897 13.97 -14.47 -27.96
N HIS A 898 12.86 -15.06 -27.51
CA HIS A 898 11.68 -15.32 -28.35
C HIS A 898 10.55 -14.29 -28.14
N GLY A 899 10.69 -13.38 -27.18
CA GLY A 899 9.77 -12.27 -26.95
C GLY A 899 10.47 -10.93 -27.10
N THR A 900 9.79 -9.87 -26.68
CA THR A 900 10.30 -8.49 -26.69
C THR A 900 10.54 -8.02 -25.27
N PHE A 901 11.80 -8.06 -24.81
CA PHE A 901 12.16 -7.74 -23.44
C PHE A 901 13.16 -6.59 -23.39
N VAL A 902 13.02 -5.76 -22.36
CA VAL A 902 14.03 -4.76 -22.01
C VAL A 902 14.54 -5.07 -20.61
N ALA A 903 15.86 -5.09 -20.45
CA ALA A 903 16.47 -5.28 -19.14
C ALA A 903 16.03 -4.15 -18.17
N PRO A 904 15.63 -4.48 -16.93
CA PRO A 904 15.50 -3.48 -15.87
C PRO A 904 16.78 -2.64 -15.77
N THR A 905 16.62 -1.32 -15.91
CA THR A 905 17.73 -0.38 -16.14
C THR A 905 17.69 0.77 -15.14
N VAL A 906 18.85 1.12 -14.58
CA VAL A 906 19.05 2.31 -13.74
C VAL A 906 20.05 3.24 -14.41
N ILE A 907 19.68 4.51 -14.58
CA ILE A 907 20.50 5.57 -15.22
C ILE A 907 20.72 6.72 -14.23
N GLU A 908 21.97 6.98 -13.86
CA GLU A 908 22.32 8.12 -13.00
C GLU A 908 22.44 9.41 -13.84
N ILE A 909 21.59 10.40 -13.58
CA ILE A 909 21.50 11.68 -14.31
C ILE A 909 21.97 12.87 -13.48
N GLY A 910 22.36 13.96 -14.13
CA GLY A 910 22.85 15.17 -13.47
C GLY A 910 21.76 16.22 -13.23
N SER A 911 20.72 16.23 -14.07
CA SER A 911 19.61 17.17 -13.96
C SER A 911 18.32 16.59 -14.54
N MET A 912 17.17 17.05 -14.05
CA MET A 912 15.86 16.81 -14.69
C MET A 912 15.85 17.22 -16.17
N ALA A 913 16.63 18.24 -16.54
CA ALA A 913 16.75 18.72 -17.92
C ALA A 913 17.47 17.74 -18.86
N ASP A 914 18.13 16.71 -18.32
CA ASP A 914 18.72 15.64 -19.15
C ASP A 914 17.63 14.79 -19.82
N LEU A 915 16.43 14.79 -19.24
CA LEU A 915 15.28 14.03 -19.71
C LEU A 915 14.46 14.85 -20.70
N GLY A 916 14.02 14.18 -21.77
CA GLY A 916 13.05 14.71 -22.71
C GLY A 916 11.65 14.18 -22.39
N ARG A 917 11.10 13.44 -23.35
CA ARG A 917 9.76 12.83 -23.25
C ARG A 917 9.76 11.66 -22.27
N GLU A 918 8.56 11.18 -21.94
CA GLU A 918 8.39 9.93 -21.18
C GLU A 918 9.03 8.74 -21.91
N VAL A 919 9.69 7.87 -21.15
CA VAL A 919 10.21 6.58 -21.61
C VAL A 919 9.38 5.48 -20.97
N PHE A 920 8.54 4.84 -21.77
CA PHE A 920 7.52 3.90 -21.30
C PHE A 920 8.05 2.47 -21.15
N GLY A 921 9.00 2.26 -20.24
CA GLY A 921 9.66 0.97 -20.04
C GLY A 921 10.34 0.84 -18.66
N PRO A 922 11.09 -0.24 -18.42
CA PRO A 922 11.67 -0.55 -17.12
C PRO A 922 12.99 0.23 -16.92
N VAL A 923 12.92 1.57 -17.04
CA VAL A 923 14.07 2.48 -16.97
C VAL A 923 13.84 3.50 -15.86
N LEU A 924 14.61 3.36 -14.78
CA LEU A 924 14.63 4.29 -13.66
C LEU A 924 15.80 5.27 -13.80
N HIS A 925 15.51 6.57 -13.75
CA HIS A 925 16.53 7.61 -13.65
C HIS A 925 16.76 7.95 -12.18
N VAL A 926 18.01 8.18 -11.79
CA VAL A 926 18.38 8.55 -10.42
C VAL A 926 19.08 9.90 -10.45
N LEU A 927 18.54 10.85 -9.69
CA LEU A 927 19.07 12.20 -9.50
C LEU A 927 19.45 12.38 -8.04
N ARG A 928 20.59 13.01 -7.77
CA ARG A 928 21.01 13.38 -6.41
C ARG A 928 20.67 14.83 -6.13
N PHE A 929 20.28 15.16 -4.91
CA PHE A 929 20.02 16.54 -4.50
C PHE A 929 20.53 16.82 -3.09
N ARG A 930 20.86 18.09 -2.81
CA ARG A 930 21.14 18.56 -1.45
C ARG A 930 19.86 19.02 -0.78
N ARG A 931 19.72 18.82 0.54
CA ARG A 931 18.51 19.17 1.32
C ARG A 931 18.06 20.62 1.13
N GLU A 932 19.00 21.55 1.08
CA GLU A 932 18.81 22.99 0.82
C GLU A 932 18.25 23.28 -0.59
N GLY A 933 18.50 22.39 -1.55
CA GLY A 933 17.98 22.45 -2.92
C GLY A 933 16.60 21.81 -3.11
N LEU A 934 15.96 21.27 -2.06
CA LEU A 934 14.68 20.55 -2.18
C LEU A 934 13.61 21.35 -2.94
N ASN A 935 13.42 22.61 -2.57
CA ASN A 935 12.39 23.45 -3.20
C ASN A 935 12.66 23.70 -4.69
N ARG A 936 13.92 23.87 -5.05
CA ARG A 936 14.34 24.00 -6.45
C ARG A 936 14.11 22.70 -7.21
N LEU A 937 14.39 21.55 -6.61
CA LEU A 937 14.11 20.25 -7.20
C LEU A 937 12.61 20.07 -7.49
N ILE A 938 11.73 20.45 -6.55
CA ILE A 938 10.28 20.42 -6.77
C ILE A 938 9.87 21.33 -7.94
N ASP A 939 10.49 22.50 -8.08
CA ASP A 939 10.25 23.37 -9.25
C ASP A 939 10.71 22.73 -10.55
N GLU A 940 11.88 22.08 -10.56
CA GLU A 940 12.40 21.36 -11.73
C GLU A 940 11.51 20.18 -12.14
N ILE A 941 10.94 19.45 -11.15
CA ILE A 941 9.94 18.40 -11.41
C ILE A 941 8.68 18.98 -12.04
N ASN A 942 8.13 20.06 -11.46
CA ASN A 942 6.96 20.75 -11.99
C ASN A 942 7.20 21.33 -13.40
N ALA A 943 8.42 21.77 -13.69
CA ALA A 943 8.81 22.34 -14.98
C ALA A 943 8.80 21.32 -16.13
N SER A 944 8.76 20.01 -15.85
CA SER A 944 8.55 18.98 -16.88
C SER A 944 7.20 19.12 -17.60
N GLY A 945 6.24 19.85 -17.00
CA GLY A 945 4.89 20.06 -17.54
C GLY A 945 3.93 18.89 -17.29
N TYR A 946 4.44 17.73 -16.88
CA TYR A 946 3.64 16.59 -16.42
C TYR A 946 3.17 16.79 -14.97
N GLY A 947 2.20 15.99 -14.55
CA GLY A 947 1.71 16.01 -13.19
C GLY A 947 0.75 14.87 -12.85
N LEU A 948 1.20 13.62 -13.04
CA LEU A 948 0.38 12.43 -12.80
C LEU A 948 0.57 11.86 -11.39
N THR A 949 1.69 11.18 -11.12
CA THR A 949 2.01 10.62 -9.79
C THR A 949 3.29 11.20 -9.20
N PHE A 950 3.35 11.28 -7.87
CA PHE A 950 4.52 11.70 -7.12
C PHE A 950 4.66 10.91 -5.82
N GLY A 951 5.89 10.49 -5.51
CA GLY A 951 6.23 9.82 -4.26
C GLY A 951 7.05 10.73 -3.33
N LEU A 952 6.82 10.63 -2.02
CA LEU A 952 7.69 11.23 -1.01
C LEU A 952 7.95 10.24 0.11
N HIS A 953 9.23 9.90 0.31
CA HIS A 953 9.67 9.17 1.49
C HIS A 953 10.36 10.14 2.46
N THR A 954 9.70 10.38 3.59
CA THR A 954 10.18 11.21 4.69
C THR A 954 9.40 10.89 5.96
N ARG A 955 10.05 11.08 7.11
CA ARG A 955 9.43 11.03 8.44
C ARG A 955 9.15 12.42 9.02
N LEU A 956 9.40 13.49 8.25
CA LEU A 956 9.29 14.88 8.70
C LEU A 956 8.00 15.52 8.20
N ASP A 957 7.15 15.98 9.12
CA ASP A 957 5.85 16.57 8.77
C ASP A 957 6.03 17.92 8.06
N GLU A 958 6.98 18.76 8.48
CA GLU A 958 7.42 19.97 7.78
C GLU A 958 7.74 19.69 6.30
N THR A 959 8.47 18.60 6.03
CA THR A 959 8.85 18.23 4.66
C THR A 959 7.62 17.79 3.86
N VAL A 960 6.73 16.98 4.45
CA VAL A 960 5.46 16.60 3.81
C VAL A 960 4.63 17.84 3.48
N ALA A 961 4.45 18.76 4.43
CA ALA A 961 3.64 19.96 4.24
C ALA A 961 4.23 20.88 3.16
N ASN A 962 5.54 21.15 3.21
CA ASN A 962 6.22 21.98 2.22
C ASN A 962 6.15 21.38 0.81
N VAL A 963 6.46 20.09 0.67
CA VAL A 963 6.47 19.43 -0.64
C VAL A 963 5.06 19.32 -1.21
N THR A 964 4.07 18.88 -0.42
CA THR A 964 2.68 18.71 -0.91
C THR A 964 2.02 20.05 -1.25
N ALA A 965 2.39 21.15 -0.59
CA ALA A 965 1.91 22.50 -0.94
C ALA A 965 2.49 23.04 -2.26
N ARG A 966 3.67 22.57 -2.68
CA ARG A 966 4.42 23.09 -3.83
C ARG A 966 4.34 22.21 -5.07
N ILE A 967 4.35 20.88 -4.89
CA ILE A 967 4.28 19.92 -5.99
C ILE A 967 2.94 20.06 -6.72
N ARG A 968 2.95 19.95 -8.05
CA ARG A 968 1.77 20.08 -8.91
C ARG A 968 1.51 18.76 -9.63
N VAL A 969 0.93 17.80 -8.91
CA VAL A 969 0.52 16.50 -9.45
C VAL A 969 -0.89 16.13 -9.01
N GLY A 970 -1.54 15.22 -9.75
CA GLY A 970 -2.86 14.73 -9.39
C GLY A 970 -2.87 13.66 -8.30
N ASN A 971 -1.84 12.81 -8.19
CA ASN A 971 -1.78 11.72 -7.20
C ASN A 971 -0.45 11.75 -6.43
N ILE A 972 -0.55 11.90 -5.11
CA ILE A 972 0.57 11.99 -4.18
C ILE A 972 0.59 10.75 -3.28
N TYR A 973 1.75 10.14 -3.12
CA TYR A 973 1.96 8.96 -2.29
C TYR A 973 3.07 9.21 -1.27
N ILE A 974 2.75 9.04 0.01
CA ILE A 974 3.69 9.29 1.12
C ILE A 974 4.07 7.97 1.79
N ASN A 975 5.37 7.67 1.83
CA ASN A 975 5.98 6.47 2.42
C ASN A 975 5.40 5.14 1.89
N ARG A 976 5.15 5.09 0.58
CA ARG A 976 4.67 3.92 -0.16
C ARG A 976 5.02 4.06 -1.64
N ASN A 977 4.89 2.97 -2.40
CA ASN A 977 4.94 3.00 -3.86
C ASN A 977 3.92 3.97 -4.49
N VAL A 978 4.16 4.35 -5.76
CA VAL A 978 3.35 5.33 -6.52
C VAL A 978 2.39 4.70 -7.52
N ILE A 979 2.18 3.37 -7.46
CA ILE A 979 1.39 2.61 -8.43
C ILE A 979 0.13 2.00 -7.79
N GLY A 980 -0.76 1.44 -8.62
CA GLY A 980 -1.91 0.68 -8.14
C GLY A 980 -2.97 1.52 -7.41
N ALA A 981 -3.30 2.70 -7.95
CA ALA A 981 -4.39 3.52 -7.43
C ALA A 981 -5.71 2.73 -7.40
N ILE A 982 -6.42 2.77 -6.27
CA ILE A 982 -7.64 2.01 -6.05
C ILE A 982 -8.85 2.91 -6.33
N VAL A 983 -9.75 2.44 -7.19
CA VAL A 983 -10.98 3.14 -7.59
C VAL A 983 -11.79 3.59 -6.37
N GLY A 984 -12.16 4.86 -6.30
CA GLY A 984 -12.94 5.43 -5.19
C GLY A 984 -12.14 5.66 -3.90
N VAL A 985 -10.86 5.28 -3.84
CA VAL A 985 -9.98 5.49 -2.68
C VAL A 985 -8.85 6.45 -3.03
N GLN A 986 -8.15 6.22 -4.14
CA GLN A 986 -7.24 7.19 -4.74
C GLN A 986 -7.71 7.50 -6.17
N PRO A 987 -8.75 8.34 -6.35
CA PRO A 987 -9.16 8.80 -7.68
C PRO A 987 -7.94 9.17 -8.54
N PHE A 988 -7.88 8.60 -9.74
CA PHE A 988 -6.65 8.59 -10.53
C PHE A 988 -6.77 9.49 -11.75
N GLY A 989 -5.77 10.35 -11.95
CA GLY A 989 -5.70 11.27 -13.07
C GLY A 989 -4.78 12.44 -12.79
N GLY A 990 -4.21 13.02 -13.82
CA GLY A 990 -3.18 14.04 -13.71
C GLY A 990 -3.64 15.46 -14.04
N ARG A 991 -2.67 16.34 -14.20
CA ARG A 991 -2.82 17.72 -14.70
C ARG A 991 -1.79 18.01 -15.79
N GLY A 992 -1.93 19.15 -16.46
CA GLY A 992 -0.95 19.61 -17.43
C GLY A 992 -0.83 18.64 -18.60
N LEU A 993 0.39 18.21 -18.92
CA LEU A 993 0.65 17.23 -19.99
C LEU A 993 0.14 15.83 -19.66
N SER A 994 -0.24 15.55 -18.41
CA SER A 994 -0.72 14.25 -17.96
C SER A 994 -2.22 14.04 -18.09
N GLY A 995 -3.00 15.09 -18.29
CA GLY A 995 -4.40 14.90 -18.65
C GLY A 995 -5.29 16.10 -18.42
N THR A 996 -6.52 15.97 -18.90
CA THR A 996 -7.58 16.97 -18.74
C THR A 996 -8.35 16.78 -17.44
N GLY A 997 -8.35 15.57 -16.87
CA GLY A 997 -9.39 15.16 -15.93
C GLY A 997 -10.79 15.15 -16.57
N PRO A 998 -11.84 14.92 -15.77
CA PRO A 998 -11.80 14.60 -14.34
C PRO A 998 -11.18 13.23 -14.06
N LYS A 999 -10.80 12.96 -12.82
CA LYS A 999 -10.16 11.71 -12.40
C LYS A 999 -11.05 10.49 -12.61
N ALA A 1000 -10.50 9.46 -13.22
CA ALA A 1000 -11.13 8.14 -13.27
C ALA A 1000 -11.28 7.59 -11.83
N GLY A 1001 -12.42 6.97 -11.55
CA GLY A 1001 -12.74 6.45 -10.22
C GLY A 1001 -12.94 7.55 -9.17
N GLY A 1002 -13.14 8.80 -9.62
CA GLY A 1002 -13.47 9.95 -8.79
C GLY A 1002 -14.92 10.40 -8.96
N PRO A 1003 -15.40 11.26 -8.04
CA PRO A 1003 -16.81 11.67 -7.99
C PRO A 1003 -17.20 12.62 -9.12
N LEU A 1004 -16.25 13.31 -9.77
CA LEU A 1004 -16.54 14.26 -10.86
C LEU A 1004 -16.62 13.61 -12.24
N TYR A 1005 -16.21 12.34 -12.38
CA TYR A 1005 -16.03 11.67 -13.67
C TYR A 1005 -17.33 11.58 -14.47
N LEU A 1006 -18.40 11.05 -13.86
CA LEU A 1006 -19.68 10.84 -14.54
C LEU A 1006 -20.33 12.16 -14.99
N GLY A 1007 -20.10 13.25 -14.25
CA GLY A 1007 -20.65 14.57 -14.57
C GLY A 1007 -20.18 15.12 -15.92
N ARG A 1008 -19.03 14.63 -16.43
CA ARG A 1008 -18.48 15.05 -17.73
C ARG A 1008 -19.14 14.34 -18.91
N LEU A 1009 -19.92 13.28 -18.64
CA LEU A 1009 -20.56 12.40 -19.62
C LEU A 1009 -22.07 12.66 -19.76
N VAL A 1010 -22.52 13.81 -19.26
CA VAL A 1010 -23.90 14.29 -19.33
C VAL A 1010 -23.88 15.77 -19.70
N ARG A 1011 -24.98 16.26 -20.28
CA ARG A 1011 -25.11 17.66 -20.73
C ARG A 1011 -25.06 18.64 -19.56
N ARG A 1012 -25.64 18.23 -18.42
CA ARG A 1012 -25.63 19.00 -17.17
C ARG A 1012 -25.12 18.14 -16.03
N ALA A 1013 -23.95 18.48 -15.53
CA ALA A 1013 -23.31 17.79 -14.41
C ALA A 1013 -24.19 17.85 -13.15
N PRO A 1014 -24.18 16.79 -12.31
CA PRO A 1014 -24.66 16.92 -10.95
C PRO A 1014 -23.79 17.92 -10.18
N VAL A 1015 -24.37 18.57 -9.18
CA VAL A 1015 -23.62 19.48 -8.31
C VAL A 1015 -22.80 18.64 -7.34
N PHE A 1016 -21.48 18.83 -7.32
CA PHE A 1016 -20.66 18.20 -6.28
C PHE A 1016 -21.11 18.71 -4.90
N ALA A 1017 -21.29 17.84 -3.92
CA ALA A 1017 -21.96 18.21 -2.67
C ALA A 1017 -21.03 18.83 -1.62
N ALA A 1018 -19.76 18.41 -1.56
CA ALA A 1018 -18.83 18.89 -0.55
C ALA A 1018 -18.42 20.36 -0.85
N ARG A 1019 -18.25 21.15 0.21
CA ARG A 1019 -17.87 22.57 0.15
C ARG A 1019 -16.64 22.81 1.00
N GLY A 1020 -15.75 23.69 0.55
CA GLY A 1020 -14.63 24.16 1.35
C GLY A 1020 -15.09 25.13 2.44
N SER A 1021 -14.30 25.25 3.50
CA SER A 1021 -14.60 26.11 4.66
C SER A 1021 -14.35 27.60 4.40
N ARG A 1022 -13.64 27.95 3.31
CA ARG A 1022 -13.21 29.33 3.05
C ARG A 1022 -13.52 29.77 1.63
N VAL A 1023 -14.30 30.84 1.51
CA VAL A 1023 -14.51 31.57 0.26
C VAL A 1023 -13.28 32.46 -0.04
N PRO A 1024 -12.74 32.49 -1.27
CA PRO A 1024 -11.68 33.41 -1.63
C PRO A 1024 -12.05 34.88 -1.39
N GLY A 1025 -11.22 35.64 -0.69
CA GLY A 1025 -11.49 37.07 -0.43
C GLY A 1025 -11.65 37.89 -1.72
N ALA A 1026 -10.90 37.54 -2.78
CA ALA A 1026 -10.94 38.27 -4.05
C ALA A 1026 -12.32 38.23 -4.75
N VAL A 1027 -13.11 37.16 -4.62
CA VAL A 1027 -14.47 37.14 -5.21
C VAL A 1027 -15.45 38.00 -4.39
N GLN A 1028 -15.23 38.12 -3.08
CA GLN A 1028 -16.01 39.03 -2.24
C GLN A 1028 -15.65 40.49 -2.53
N ASP A 1029 -14.35 40.82 -2.60
CA ASP A 1029 -13.88 42.16 -2.99
C ASP A 1029 -14.43 42.58 -4.36
N PHE A 1030 -14.52 41.62 -5.29
CA PHE A 1030 -15.09 41.83 -6.62
C PHE A 1030 -16.60 42.10 -6.56
N ALA A 1031 -17.35 41.31 -5.78
CA ALA A 1031 -18.78 41.52 -5.59
C ALA A 1031 -19.07 42.89 -4.94
N ASP A 1032 -18.31 43.26 -3.91
CA ASP A 1032 -18.46 44.55 -3.23
C ASP A 1032 -18.06 45.73 -4.13
N TRP A 1033 -17.06 45.54 -5.00
CA TRP A 1033 -16.73 46.51 -6.03
C TRP A 1033 -17.86 46.69 -7.04
N LEU A 1034 -18.48 45.59 -7.51
CA LEU A 1034 -19.64 45.63 -8.42
C LEU A 1034 -20.83 46.37 -7.78
N ASP A 1035 -21.11 46.11 -6.49
CA ASP A 1035 -22.16 46.83 -5.75
C ASP A 1035 -21.88 48.34 -5.71
N ARG A 1036 -20.63 48.76 -5.49
CA ARG A 1036 -20.23 50.19 -5.53
C ARG A 1036 -20.35 50.82 -6.92
N GLN A 1037 -20.24 50.04 -7.99
CA GLN A 1037 -20.47 50.50 -9.36
C GLN A 1037 -21.97 50.54 -9.74
N GLY A 1038 -22.87 50.16 -8.83
CA GLY A 1038 -24.31 50.08 -9.10
C GLY A 1038 -24.73 48.83 -9.88
N GLU A 1039 -23.86 47.81 -9.98
CA GLU A 1039 -24.09 46.57 -10.73
C GLU A 1039 -24.60 45.43 -9.82
N ALA A 1040 -25.64 45.69 -9.03
CA ALA A 1040 -26.13 44.79 -7.98
C ALA A 1040 -26.48 43.36 -8.46
N GLU A 1041 -27.01 43.22 -9.69
CA GLU A 1041 -27.30 41.91 -10.28
C GLU A 1041 -26.04 41.08 -10.53
N LEU A 1042 -24.99 41.71 -11.04
CA LEU A 1042 -23.71 41.06 -11.31
C LEU A 1042 -22.98 40.75 -10.00
N ALA A 1043 -23.08 41.63 -8.99
CA ALA A 1043 -22.58 41.35 -7.64
C ALA A 1043 -23.26 40.11 -7.03
N ARG A 1044 -24.60 39.99 -7.14
CA ARG A 1044 -25.33 38.79 -6.69
C ARG A 1044 -24.87 37.53 -7.41
N LYS A 1045 -24.64 37.60 -8.72
CA LYS A 1045 -24.08 36.46 -9.48
C LYS A 1045 -22.68 36.09 -9.00
N ALA A 1046 -21.81 37.07 -8.75
CA ALA A 1046 -20.48 36.82 -8.21
C ALA A 1046 -20.52 36.12 -6.84
N ARG A 1047 -21.41 36.55 -5.95
CA ARG A 1047 -21.66 35.86 -4.67
C ARG A 1047 -22.17 34.44 -4.86
N ARG A 1048 -23.07 34.18 -5.83
CA ARG A 1048 -23.51 32.81 -6.15
C ARG A 1048 -22.40 31.91 -6.69
N TYR A 1049 -21.49 32.43 -7.51
CA TYR A 1049 -20.30 31.66 -7.92
C TYR A 1049 -19.44 31.29 -6.72
N ALA A 1050 -19.28 32.21 -5.76
CA ALA A 1050 -18.57 31.98 -4.52
C ALA A 1050 -19.22 30.86 -3.68
N ASP A 1051 -20.55 30.88 -3.54
CA ASP A 1051 -21.32 29.87 -2.80
C ASP A 1051 -21.34 28.49 -3.50
N ALA A 1052 -21.29 28.49 -4.84
CA ALA A 1052 -21.31 27.27 -5.65
C ALA A 1052 -19.95 26.57 -5.71
N SER A 1053 -18.84 27.29 -5.49
CA SER A 1053 -17.49 26.76 -5.59
C SER A 1053 -17.20 25.70 -4.52
N ALA A 1054 -16.62 24.58 -4.94
CA ALA A 1054 -16.12 23.54 -4.05
C ALA A 1054 -14.62 23.68 -3.73
N LEU A 1055 -14.01 24.83 -4.02
CA LEU A 1055 -12.60 25.09 -3.72
C LEU A 1055 -12.30 24.84 -2.24
N GLY A 1056 -11.23 24.09 -1.96
CA GLY A 1056 -10.81 23.78 -0.59
C GLY A 1056 -11.68 22.72 0.08
N ALA A 1057 -12.59 22.05 -0.65
CA ALA A 1057 -13.19 20.82 -0.16
C ALA A 1057 -12.10 19.76 -0.01
N GLU A 1058 -12.09 19.09 1.14
CA GLU A 1058 -11.21 17.97 1.46
C GLU A 1058 -12.05 16.85 2.08
N LEU A 1059 -11.84 15.64 1.59
CA LEU A 1059 -12.55 14.43 2.04
C LEU A 1059 -11.52 13.36 2.36
N GLU A 1060 -11.69 12.68 3.50
CA GLU A 1060 -11.04 11.41 3.75
C GLU A 1060 -11.90 10.29 3.14
N LEU A 1061 -11.32 9.54 2.21
CA LEU A 1061 -11.99 8.45 1.49
C LEU A 1061 -11.78 7.13 2.24
N ALA A 1062 -12.86 6.34 2.36
CA ALA A 1062 -12.82 5.02 2.98
C ALA A 1062 -11.81 4.12 2.24
N GLY A 1063 -11.02 3.36 3.01
CA GLY A 1063 -9.96 2.52 2.47
C GLY A 1063 -9.42 1.55 3.52
N PRO A 1064 -8.34 0.81 3.19
CA PRO A 1064 -7.74 -0.16 4.11
C PRO A 1064 -7.18 0.53 5.36
N VAL A 1065 -7.14 -0.20 6.47
CA VAL A 1065 -6.48 0.26 7.69
C VAL A 1065 -5.00 0.50 7.45
N GLY A 1066 -4.41 1.41 8.21
CA GLY A 1066 -2.99 1.73 8.08
C GLY A 1066 -2.66 2.55 6.83
N GLU A 1067 -3.68 3.13 6.20
CA GLU A 1067 -3.57 4.13 5.17
C GLU A 1067 -4.54 5.28 5.48
N ARG A 1068 -4.15 6.48 5.08
CA ARG A 1068 -5.06 7.63 5.04
C ARG A 1068 -5.13 8.15 3.62
N ASN A 1069 -6.34 8.22 3.07
CA ASN A 1069 -6.58 8.57 1.67
C ASN A 1069 -7.41 9.84 1.61
N LEU A 1070 -6.79 10.92 1.14
CA LEU A 1070 -7.40 12.24 1.06
C LEU A 1070 -7.71 12.56 -0.40
N TYR A 1071 -8.83 13.23 -0.61
CA TYR A 1071 -9.24 13.83 -1.87
C TYR A 1071 -9.52 15.31 -1.63
N ALA A 1072 -8.86 16.19 -2.38
CA ALA A 1072 -8.99 17.62 -2.22
C ALA A 1072 -9.20 18.33 -3.57
N LEU A 1073 -9.89 19.47 -3.52
CA LEU A 1073 -10.13 20.34 -4.67
C LEU A 1073 -9.32 21.63 -4.57
N HIS A 1074 -8.44 21.85 -5.54
CA HIS A 1074 -7.53 22.99 -5.61
C HIS A 1074 -7.83 23.87 -6.85
N PRO A 1075 -7.29 25.09 -6.91
CA PRO A 1075 -7.34 25.88 -8.14
C PRO A 1075 -6.59 25.16 -9.25
N ARG A 1076 -7.18 25.13 -10.45
CA ARG A 1076 -6.63 24.49 -11.64
C ARG A 1076 -5.48 25.26 -12.30
N GLY A 1077 -5.39 26.56 -12.03
CA GLY A 1077 -4.29 27.40 -12.47
C GLY A 1077 -4.75 28.58 -13.32
N VAL A 1078 -4.32 28.62 -14.59
CA VAL A 1078 -4.62 29.71 -15.53
C VAL A 1078 -5.81 29.33 -16.40
N VAL A 1079 -6.81 30.21 -16.44
CA VAL A 1079 -8.04 30.10 -17.24
C VAL A 1079 -8.04 31.19 -18.30
N LEU A 1080 -8.26 30.83 -19.56
CA LEU A 1080 -8.46 31.77 -20.65
C LEU A 1080 -9.92 32.24 -20.67
N LEU A 1081 -10.15 33.54 -20.65
CA LEU A 1081 -11.46 34.17 -20.70
C LEU A 1081 -11.65 34.80 -22.08
N VAL A 1082 -12.64 34.32 -22.82
CA VAL A 1082 -13.04 34.86 -24.11
C VAL A 1082 -14.48 35.39 -24.00
N PRO A 1083 -14.67 36.58 -23.41
CA PRO A 1083 -15.98 37.21 -23.31
C PRO A 1083 -16.40 37.88 -24.63
N GLU A 1084 -17.69 38.16 -24.75
CA GLU A 1084 -18.30 38.96 -25.81
C GLU A 1084 -18.99 40.21 -25.24
N THR A 1085 -19.53 40.10 -24.02
CA THR A 1085 -20.23 41.19 -23.34
C THR A 1085 -19.55 41.55 -22.02
N ARG A 1086 -19.80 42.78 -21.53
CA ARG A 1086 -19.35 43.19 -20.18
C ARG A 1086 -19.90 42.23 -19.12
N GLY A 1087 -21.18 41.87 -19.20
CA GLY A 1087 -21.81 40.95 -18.25
C GLY A 1087 -21.13 39.57 -18.25
N GLY A 1088 -20.85 39.01 -19.43
CA GLY A 1088 -20.15 37.74 -19.56
C GLY A 1088 -18.69 37.79 -19.09
N LEU A 1089 -17.97 38.89 -19.35
CA LEU A 1089 -16.64 39.11 -18.75
C LEU A 1089 -16.71 39.09 -17.22
N ILE A 1090 -17.64 39.82 -16.62
CA ILE A 1090 -17.80 39.86 -15.16
C ILE A 1090 -18.15 38.47 -14.60
N GLU A 1091 -19.03 37.71 -15.26
CA GLU A 1091 -19.36 36.35 -14.83
C GLU A 1091 -18.17 35.37 -14.97
N GLN A 1092 -17.41 35.44 -16.06
CA GLN A 1092 -16.20 34.65 -16.23
C GLN A 1092 -15.16 35.00 -15.16
N MET A 1093 -14.95 36.30 -14.89
CA MET A 1093 -14.08 36.77 -13.81
C MET A 1093 -14.55 36.24 -12.45
N ALA A 1094 -15.85 36.30 -12.16
CA ALA A 1094 -16.40 35.77 -10.91
C ALA A 1094 -16.17 34.27 -10.74
N ALA A 1095 -16.39 33.47 -11.80
CA ALA A 1095 -16.13 32.03 -11.78
C ALA A 1095 -14.65 31.72 -11.50
N VAL A 1096 -13.73 32.45 -12.16
CA VAL A 1096 -12.28 32.31 -11.97
C VAL A 1096 -11.86 32.68 -10.54
N LEU A 1097 -12.37 33.78 -10.00
CA LEU A 1097 -12.06 34.22 -8.64
C LEU A 1097 -12.63 33.26 -7.58
N ALA A 1098 -13.88 32.80 -7.76
CA ALA A 1098 -14.54 31.86 -6.85
C ALA A 1098 -13.81 30.52 -6.73
N THR A 1099 -13.12 30.12 -7.80
CA THR A 1099 -12.35 28.87 -7.86
C THR A 1099 -10.84 29.09 -7.62
N GLY A 1100 -10.45 30.29 -7.20
CA GLY A 1100 -9.09 30.61 -6.78
C GLY A 1100 -8.06 30.68 -7.91
N ASN A 1101 -8.53 30.66 -9.15
CA ASN A 1101 -7.71 30.62 -10.36
C ASN A 1101 -7.10 32.00 -10.70
N ARG A 1102 -6.22 31.99 -11.71
CA ARG A 1102 -5.78 33.19 -12.44
C ARG A 1102 -6.47 33.21 -13.80
N GLY A 1103 -6.79 34.40 -14.30
CA GLY A 1103 -7.45 34.57 -15.59
C GLY A 1103 -6.58 35.33 -16.59
N VAL A 1104 -6.77 35.05 -17.87
CA VAL A 1104 -6.23 35.88 -18.97
C VAL A 1104 -7.38 36.24 -19.88
N VAL A 1105 -7.63 37.53 -20.05
CA VAL A 1105 -8.77 38.04 -20.84
C VAL A 1105 -8.32 38.30 -22.27
N GLN A 1106 -9.07 37.77 -23.23
CA GLN A 1106 -8.82 37.94 -24.66
C GLN A 1106 -9.99 38.66 -25.33
N GLY A 1107 -9.68 39.68 -26.15
CA GLY A 1107 -10.67 40.41 -26.94
C GLY A 1107 -11.42 41.52 -26.20
N MET A 1108 -11.20 41.71 -24.89
CA MET A 1108 -11.75 42.81 -24.11
C MET A 1108 -10.72 43.33 -23.09
N ALA A 1109 -10.82 44.62 -22.73
CA ALA A 1109 -10.05 45.20 -21.64
C ALA A 1109 -10.68 44.87 -20.28
N LEU A 1110 -9.85 44.78 -19.24
CA LEU A 1110 -10.34 44.70 -17.87
C LEU A 1110 -11.11 45.97 -17.48
N PRO A 1111 -12.14 45.88 -16.62
CA PRO A 1111 -12.79 47.06 -16.06
C PRO A 1111 -11.81 47.99 -15.32
N ASP A 1112 -12.02 49.30 -15.45
CA ASP A 1112 -11.23 50.30 -14.72
C ASP A 1112 -11.54 50.27 -13.22
N GLY A 1113 -10.52 50.58 -12.40
CA GLY A 1113 -10.70 50.75 -10.94
C GLY A 1113 -10.97 49.46 -10.17
N LEU A 1114 -10.64 48.30 -10.72
CA LEU A 1114 -10.72 47.01 -9.99
C LEU A 1114 -9.89 47.05 -8.70
N PRO A 1115 -10.34 46.39 -7.62
CA PRO A 1115 -9.53 46.19 -6.43
C PRO A 1115 -8.22 45.49 -6.78
N GLU A 1116 -7.14 45.83 -6.09
CA GLU A 1116 -5.82 45.22 -6.34
C GLU A 1116 -5.82 43.69 -6.17
N SER A 1117 -6.58 43.19 -5.18
CA SER A 1117 -6.78 41.76 -4.93
C SER A 1117 -7.42 41.02 -6.11
N VAL A 1118 -8.19 41.73 -6.94
CA VAL A 1118 -8.83 41.23 -8.16
C VAL A 1118 -7.92 41.42 -9.37
N ALA A 1119 -7.42 42.64 -9.59
CA ALA A 1119 -6.61 42.97 -10.77
C ALA A 1119 -5.37 42.08 -10.89
N ARG A 1120 -4.69 41.78 -9.78
CA ARG A 1120 -3.52 40.88 -9.76
C ARG A 1120 -3.83 39.45 -10.21
N ARG A 1121 -5.10 39.02 -10.21
CA ARG A 1121 -5.53 37.70 -10.68
C ARG A 1121 -5.69 37.61 -12.19
N PHE A 1122 -5.78 38.75 -12.89
CA PHE A 1122 -6.01 38.81 -14.32
C PHE A 1122 -4.80 39.38 -15.06
N THR A 1123 -3.69 38.64 -15.05
CA THR A 1123 -2.41 39.03 -15.67
C THR A 1123 -1.76 37.82 -16.33
N GLY A 1124 -0.93 38.06 -17.35
CA GLY A 1124 -0.19 37.02 -18.08
C GLY A 1124 -0.67 36.84 -19.53
N ASP A 1125 -0.25 35.72 -20.13
CA ASP A 1125 -0.60 35.33 -21.50
C ASP A 1125 -1.38 34.00 -21.51
N ALA A 1126 -1.96 33.67 -22.67
CA ALA A 1126 -2.73 32.43 -22.84
C ALA A 1126 -1.85 31.16 -22.80
N GLN A 1127 -0.52 31.30 -22.80
CA GLN A 1127 0.41 30.18 -22.82
C GLN A 1127 0.36 29.48 -21.45
N GLY A 1128 -0.01 28.20 -21.44
CA GLY A 1128 -0.16 27.42 -20.21
C GLY A 1128 -1.55 27.49 -19.57
N ALA A 1129 -2.55 28.07 -20.25
CA ALA A 1129 -3.95 27.87 -19.89
C ALA A 1129 -4.33 26.39 -19.99
N SER A 1130 -5.06 25.86 -19.01
CA SER A 1130 -5.58 24.48 -19.02
C SER A 1130 -7.09 24.44 -19.29
N VAL A 1131 -7.76 25.60 -19.23
CA VAL A 1131 -9.19 25.77 -19.47
C VAL A 1131 -9.44 27.08 -20.23
N ALA A 1132 -10.43 27.08 -21.12
CA ALA A 1132 -10.97 28.28 -21.73
C ALA A 1132 -12.48 28.41 -21.49
N LEU A 1133 -12.93 29.60 -21.09
CA LEU A 1133 -14.33 29.99 -20.96
C LEU A 1133 -14.72 30.88 -22.14
N VAL A 1134 -15.74 30.50 -22.91
CA VAL A 1134 -16.11 31.18 -24.16
C VAL A 1134 -17.56 31.61 -24.15
N GLU A 1135 -17.77 32.93 -24.20
CA GLU A 1135 -19.08 33.53 -24.47
C GLU A 1135 -19.22 33.76 -25.98
N GLY A 1136 -20.36 33.38 -26.53
CA GLY A 1136 -20.74 33.69 -27.91
C GLY A 1136 -21.40 32.54 -28.65
N GLY A 1137 -21.75 32.81 -29.91
CA GLY A 1137 -22.39 31.84 -30.82
C GLY A 1137 -21.44 30.74 -31.30
N THR A 1138 -21.99 29.79 -32.07
CA THR A 1138 -21.30 28.59 -32.56
C THR A 1138 -20.00 28.89 -33.31
N GLU A 1139 -19.99 29.87 -34.22
CA GLU A 1139 -18.77 30.24 -34.96
C GLU A 1139 -17.67 30.77 -34.04
N ARG A 1140 -18.02 31.51 -32.99
CA ARG A 1140 -17.06 32.00 -32.00
C ARG A 1140 -16.48 30.85 -31.18
N VAL A 1141 -17.32 29.92 -30.72
CA VAL A 1141 -16.88 28.72 -30.01
C VAL A 1141 -15.94 27.87 -30.87
N ARG A 1142 -16.27 27.67 -32.16
CA ARG A 1142 -15.41 26.94 -33.11
C ARG A 1142 -14.07 27.64 -33.32
N ALA A 1143 -14.07 28.96 -33.46
CA ALA A 1143 -12.83 29.73 -33.62
C ALA A 1143 -11.91 29.58 -32.40
N VAL A 1144 -12.46 29.67 -31.18
CA VAL A 1144 -11.66 29.47 -29.95
C VAL A 1144 -11.16 28.04 -29.84
N LEU A 1145 -11.98 27.04 -30.17
CA LEU A 1145 -11.54 25.64 -30.20
C LEU A 1145 -10.32 25.44 -31.11
N ALA A 1146 -10.34 26.03 -32.32
CA ALA A 1146 -9.22 25.97 -33.25
C ALA A 1146 -7.97 26.68 -32.71
N GLU A 1147 -8.15 27.84 -32.06
CA GLU A 1147 -7.06 28.60 -31.45
C GLU A 1147 -6.40 27.82 -30.31
N VAL A 1148 -7.17 27.29 -29.36
CA VAL A 1148 -6.60 26.59 -28.21
C VAL A 1148 -6.01 25.23 -28.57
N ALA A 1149 -6.52 24.56 -29.61
CA ALA A 1149 -5.94 23.31 -30.11
C ALA A 1149 -4.59 23.52 -30.84
N ALA A 1150 -4.30 24.77 -31.23
CA ALA A 1150 -3.01 25.15 -31.81
C ALA A 1150 -1.96 25.51 -30.73
N LEU A 1151 -2.36 25.80 -29.48
CA LEU A 1151 -1.45 26.11 -28.40
C LEU A 1151 -0.55 24.92 -28.06
N ASP A 1152 0.72 25.19 -27.77
CA ASP A 1152 1.66 24.19 -27.27
C ASP A 1152 1.39 23.84 -25.81
N GLY A 1153 1.80 22.64 -25.39
CA GLY A 1153 1.67 22.16 -24.02
C GLY A 1153 0.37 21.37 -23.76
N PRO A 1154 -0.30 21.60 -22.62
CA PRO A 1154 -1.42 20.78 -22.16
C PRO A 1154 -2.65 20.89 -23.08
N ILE A 1155 -3.55 19.91 -22.98
CA ILE A 1155 -4.84 19.96 -23.65
C ILE A 1155 -5.73 20.96 -22.93
N VAL A 1156 -6.11 22.03 -23.62
CA VAL A 1156 -6.99 23.07 -23.09
C VAL A 1156 -8.45 22.65 -23.24
N THR A 1157 -9.17 22.51 -22.12
CA THR A 1157 -10.61 22.19 -22.15
C THR A 1157 -11.43 23.46 -22.36
N VAL A 1158 -12.30 23.47 -23.37
CA VAL A 1158 -13.18 24.61 -23.67
C VAL A 1158 -14.56 24.40 -23.09
N HIS A 1159 -15.08 25.40 -22.38
CA HIS A 1159 -16.45 25.46 -21.90
C HIS A 1159 -17.16 26.67 -22.52
N ALA A 1160 -18.34 26.44 -23.10
CA ALA A 1160 -19.17 27.49 -23.68
C ALA A 1160 -20.35 27.83 -22.77
N ALA A 1161 -20.65 29.12 -22.60
CA ALA A 1161 -21.64 29.64 -21.66
C ALA A 1161 -22.99 28.92 -21.77
N ASP A 1162 -23.54 28.39 -20.68
CA ASP A 1162 -24.90 27.82 -20.64
C ASP A 1162 -25.93 28.85 -20.15
N PRO A 1163 -26.61 29.57 -21.06
CA PRO A 1163 -27.59 30.60 -20.67
C PRO A 1163 -28.84 30.00 -19.99
N GLY A 1164 -29.07 28.68 -20.10
CA GLY A 1164 -30.18 27.99 -19.44
C GLY A 1164 -29.88 27.57 -18.00
N ALA A 1165 -28.63 27.66 -17.56
CA ALA A 1165 -28.21 27.30 -16.21
C ALA A 1165 -28.29 28.51 -15.24
N PRO A 1166 -28.51 28.27 -13.93
CA PRO A 1166 -28.45 29.34 -12.92
C PRO A 1166 -27.10 30.06 -12.85
N LEU A 1167 -26.03 29.36 -13.22
CA LEU A 1167 -24.68 29.87 -13.42
C LEU A 1167 -24.21 29.37 -14.79
N ALA A 1168 -23.76 30.29 -15.66
CA ALA A 1168 -23.36 29.96 -17.02
C ALA A 1168 -22.11 29.07 -17.09
N TRP A 1169 -21.30 29.08 -16.02
CA TRP A 1169 -20.06 28.31 -15.90
C TRP A 1169 -20.16 27.35 -14.71
N ASN A 1170 -19.82 26.09 -14.91
CA ASN A 1170 -19.72 25.14 -13.80
C ASN A 1170 -18.35 25.28 -13.11
N CYS A 1171 -18.35 25.69 -11.84
CA CYS A 1171 -17.15 25.84 -11.02
C CYS A 1171 -16.35 24.54 -10.86
N ASP A 1172 -17.01 23.37 -10.86
CA ASP A 1172 -16.34 22.09 -10.61
C ASP A 1172 -15.29 21.79 -11.71
N TRP A 1173 -15.54 22.24 -12.96
CA TRP A 1173 -14.60 22.09 -14.07
C TRP A 1173 -13.42 23.08 -14.05
N LEU A 1174 -13.47 24.07 -13.16
CA LEU A 1174 -12.40 25.03 -12.94
C LEU A 1174 -11.53 24.64 -11.73
N LEU A 1175 -11.81 23.51 -11.09
CA LEU A 1175 -11.02 22.96 -10.00
C LEU A 1175 -10.16 21.80 -10.50
N GLU A 1176 -9.11 21.52 -9.73
CA GLU A 1176 -8.19 20.41 -9.93
C GLU A 1176 -8.35 19.46 -8.75
N GLU A 1177 -8.54 18.19 -9.07
CA GLU A 1177 -8.64 17.13 -8.07
C GLU A 1177 -7.23 16.65 -7.68
N VAL A 1178 -6.96 16.52 -6.39
CA VAL A 1178 -5.69 15.97 -5.87
C VAL A 1178 -6.02 14.84 -4.92
N SER A 1179 -5.44 13.66 -5.18
CA SER A 1179 -5.49 12.51 -4.27
C SER A 1179 -4.18 12.40 -3.52
N THR A 1180 -4.23 12.25 -2.20
CA THR A 1180 -3.04 12.02 -1.36
C THR A 1180 -3.23 10.75 -0.54
N SER A 1181 -2.38 9.75 -0.77
CA SER A 1181 -2.38 8.50 -0.03
C SER A 1181 -1.16 8.39 0.88
N ILE A 1182 -1.41 8.23 2.17
CA ILE A 1182 -0.37 8.24 3.21
C ILE A 1182 -0.33 6.87 3.86
N ASN A 1183 0.82 6.21 3.80
CA ASN A 1183 1.06 5.01 4.59
C ASN A 1183 1.28 5.37 6.05
N THR A 1184 0.25 5.19 6.89
CA THR A 1184 0.33 5.52 8.32
C THR A 1184 1.03 4.43 9.14
N THR A 1185 1.40 3.29 8.52
CA THR A 1185 2.15 2.20 9.15
C THR A 1185 3.64 2.20 8.83
N ALA A 1186 4.13 3.22 8.10
CA ALA A 1186 5.54 3.30 7.67
C ALA A 1186 6.53 3.30 8.84
N ALA A 1187 6.10 3.70 10.04
CA ALA A 1187 6.91 3.67 11.25
C ALA A 1187 7.16 2.24 11.79
N GLY A 1188 6.43 1.22 11.34
CA GLY A 1188 6.55 -0.16 11.80
C GLY A 1188 5.32 -0.72 12.51
N GLY A 1189 4.19 0.00 12.50
CA GLY A 1189 2.88 -0.53 12.88
C GLY A 1189 1.78 0.53 12.92
N ASN A 1190 0.58 0.17 13.36
CA ASN A 1190 -0.65 0.94 13.19
C ASN A 1190 -1.24 1.45 14.52
N ALA A 1191 -1.15 2.75 14.75
CA ALA A 1191 -1.65 3.40 15.95
C ALA A 1191 -3.16 3.27 16.18
N SER A 1192 -3.98 3.35 15.13
CA SER A 1192 -5.44 3.26 15.28
C SER A 1192 -5.86 1.85 15.71
N LEU A 1193 -5.12 0.85 15.25
CA LEU A 1193 -5.32 -0.55 15.61
C LEU A 1193 -4.80 -0.89 17.02
N MET A 1194 -3.89 -0.10 17.61
CA MET A 1194 -3.47 -0.29 19.02
C MET A 1194 -4.61 -0.11 20.02
N MET A 1195 -5.63 0.66 19.63
CA MET A 1195 -6.82 0.94 20.44
C MET A 1195 -7.90 -0.15 20.29
N ILE A 1196 -7.71 -1.08 19.34
CA ILE A 1196 -8.64 -2.16 19.00
C ILE A 1196 -8.10 -3.48 19.60
N GLY A 1197 -8.96 -4.23 20.30
CA GLY A 1197 -8.55 -5.37 21.12
C GLY A 1197 -9.62 -6.43 21.30
#